data_AF-A0AAU7CL62-F1
#
_entry.id   AF-A0AAU7CL62-F1
#
_cell.length_a   1.000
_cell.length_b   1.000
_cell.length_c   1.000
_cell.angle_alpha   90.00
_cell.angle_beta   90.00
_cell.angle_gamma   90.00
#
_symmetry.space_group_name_H-M   'P 1'
#
loop_
_entity.id
_entity.type
_entity.pdbx_description
1 polymer ?
#
loop_
_entity_poly.entity_id
_entity_poly.type
_entity_poly.pdbx_seq_one_letter_code
_entity_poly.pdbx_strand_id
1 'polypeptide(L)'
;MNVESLPSVGRLVWRRPARSLWLALPGLVVVLTGLGAMQGTQQFRPASIFEGKRIPDPPAQGQPWTAPATTLPTFLVTATALLFEQGVADPRGCDYRSVEISSYATVEAHGFVLPEQTDTPGRFVVCWDGQVYPALTVGEPADLDRDIRDLAASLERMRQAPPRYRRGGYWGFPQEGQNSFGVAGVMNPSPIKICLLLCYGRADLAETLFAAGTAWTPKPRTRDLTNYGISYLTLATDWANAAYERLMEVHMRGDDVIALDTARRLANFRDLASAQADALGFPFPERRNREKNEPSRRFSFLTQLDELLRDHERRAKMPVRGSIPKKGGDASARIAALIRDLDLINDRQMMSTASASPGSSSLVGDLVGEGDPAVAPLLAVLESDNRLTRSVSNGRGSFPTNQFVHPVSEAAFAALIGILKTQAFADQRLYGWKSLDLAARKALAGSIRQFWEKTRSISLPERWYRTLADDSAGQAGWLEAAAGIVSSDVAEGMPVPKPGTRPLKGEPLRTGRDPSVTALMLRRAGQLERLGNPLASEDLGFRAACQLGTILATWDEKEALPLLKDFSKKCRTRSDRWRNQPQSPNADQNLAATLARFTQIRVRLGDVEALDEYAGWLRTTTPRMLEYGIFDALQPLLAQPDHPALASASRWLFNDPRSPWVPLHPEARGEPFSHWQNLFASTLMVVAGFREGVLAGLADKTPLGSVERGENGEIRLKFNKSPSITTFSRSTGFDVEGGVAGVKYPFRNGDYLAWKLSGLQGCPRFDFFWSEARRDEAVAACATFLKRFGPLLTAEDPSGVRNFTGAKAHLKFPTLGKPATLDDVASARAIFSLEGQGETRLANLPRFPQQARWVTLKDRPVDRTDLNGTTTRDYETDGYVWQAEEVRKGDGWERFYGFVGHHIIARAPASEIEFGRQYEPNLKGGLAASMAQVEPRTIGYEPGRPILVGLQLQNRHGVAHSSPTEFVRPGPDGKPALRNGVNLTLWHFPSRGSRTALGQVSPNEMVEPKRVAHFDPGEGARLLAPLETFEAMRLDLNDWFDLTKPGHYRLNVTFAADSGVGEGVSSEVYFLVGDDE
;
A
#
# COMPACT_ATOMS: atom_id res chain seq x y z
N MET A 1 -60.37 -10.99 -40.45
CA MET A 1 -60.01 -9.62 -40.87
C MET A 1 -58.48 -9.58 -40.85
N ASN A 2 -57.79 -10.11 -41.86
CA ASN A 2 -57.70 -9.70 -43.29
C ASN A 2 -56.72 -8.53 -43.45
N VAL A 3 -55.75 -8.52 -44.37
CA VAL A 3 -55.29 -9.48 -45.41
C VAL A 3 -53.78 -9.14 -45.62
N GLU A 4 -52.80 -10.06 -45.52
CA GLU A 4 -52.40 -11.11 -46.48
C GLU A 4 -51.80 -10.59 -47.81
N SER A 5 -50.51 -10.86 -48.10
CA SER A 5 -49.98 -11.19 -49.45
C SER A 5 -48.43 -11.27 -49.54
N LEU A 6 -47.96 -12.36 -50.14
CA LEU A 6 -46.70 -12.51 -50.92
C LEU A 6 -47.16 -12.66 -52.42
N PRO A 7 -46.38 -13.09 -53.47
CA PRO A 7 -44.99 -13.57 -53.50
C PRO A 7 -44.12 -13.31 -54.80
N SER A 8 -42.80 -13.51 -54.66
CA SER A 8 -41.90 -14.30 -55.58
C SER A 8 -41.31 -13.83 -56.95
N VAL A 9 -40.12 -14.42 -57.22
CA VAL A 9 -39.48 -14.85 -58.52
C VAL A 9 -38.80 -13.81 -59.46
N GLY A 10 -37.52 -14.06 -59.78
CA GLY A 10 -36.76 -13.44 -60.90
C GLY A 10 -35.33 -14.01 -61.12
N ARG A 11 -35.13 -14.86 -62.14
CA ARG A 11 -33.89 -15.62 -62.52
C ARG A 11 -32.70 -14.68 -62.86
N LEU A 12 -31.41 -14.96 -62.60
CA LEU A 12 -30.52 -16.14 -62.75
C LEU A 12 -29.94 -16.35 -64.18
N VAL A 13 -28.64 -16.06 -64.37
CA VAL A 13 -27.76 -16.49 -65.49
C VAL A 13 -26.32 -16.73 -64.97
N TRP A 14 -25.55 -17.60 -65.63
CA TRP A 14 -24.23 -18.15 -65.21
C TRP A 14 -23.01 -17.56 -65.96
N ARG A 15 -21.79 -17.70 -65.38
CA ARG A 15 -20.65 -18.47 -65.98
C ARG A 15 -19.40 -18.66 -65.07
N ARG A 16 -18.63 -19.72 -65.37
CA ARG A 16 -17.30 -20.18 -64.88
C ARG A 16 -16.52 -20.71 -66.12
N PRO A 17 -15.18 -20.96 -66.16
CA PRO A 17 -14.27 -21.60 -65.18
C PRO A 17 -13.16 -20.63 -64.67
N ALA A 18 -11.92 -20.94 -64.23
CA ALA A 18 -11.05 -22.14 -64.07
C ALA A 18 -10.06 -21.90 -62.86
N ARG A 19 -9.00 -22.62 -62.44
CA ARG A 19 -8.15 -23.78 -62.85
C ARG A 19 -7.17 -23.60 -64.03
N SER A 20 -5.83 -23.72 -63.94
CA SER A 20 -4.84 -23.96 -62.85
C SER A 20 -3.46 -23.37 -63.35
N LEU A 21 -2.21 -23.68 -62.93
CA LEU A 21 -1.55 -24.64 -62.01
C LEU A 21 -0.09 -24.17 -61.69
N TRP A 22 0.54 -24.75 -60.66
CA TRP A 22 2.01 -24.84 -60.36
C TRP A 22 2.90 -23.60 -60.05
N LEU A 23 3.61 -23.73 -58.90
CA LEU A 23 5.01 -23.37 -58.57
C LEU A 23 5.55 -21.92 -58.63
N ALA A 24 5.66 -21.31 -57.44
CA ALA A 24 6.94 -20.80 -56.90
C ALA A 24 6.90 -20.84 -55.35
N LEU A 25 8.07 -20.87 -54.69
CA LEU A 25 8.25 -20.88 -53.22
C LEU A 25 8.64 -19.47 -52.68
N PRO A 26 8.72 -19.23 -51.35
CA PRO A 26 8.26 -17.97 -50.77
C PRO A 26 9.31 -16.87 -50.68
N GLY A 27 8.84 -15.62 -50.64
CA GLY A 27 9.63 -14.46 -50.27
C GLY A 27 8.77 -13.31 -49.73
N LEU A 28 9.28 -12.64 -48.69
CA LEU A 28 8.90 -11.29 -48.26
C LEU A 28 7.47 -11.05 -47.74
N VAL A 29 7.04 -11.78 -46.69
CA VAL A 29 5.92 -11.37 -45.81
C VAL A 29 6.41 -11.21 -44.37
N VAL A 30 7.08 -10.09 -44.08
CA VAL A 30 7.69 -9.80 -42.76
C VAL A 30 7.41 -8.37 -42.25
N VAL A 31 6.92 -7.45 -43.09
CA VAL A 31 6.97 -5.99 -42.81
C VAL A 31 5.63 -5.36 -42.37
N LEU A 32 4.50 -6.09 -42.41
CA LEU A 32 3.15 -5.52 -42.16
C LEU A 32 2.36 -6.16 -41.00
N THR A 33 3.05 -6.74 -40.01
CA THR A 33 2.44 -7.19 -38.73
C THR A 33 3.19 -6.65 -37.51
N GLY A 34 3.78 -5.44 -37.62
CA GLY A 34 4.67 -4.85 -36.60
C GLY A 34 4.27 -3.48 -36.05
N LEU A 35 3.06 -2.99 -36.33
CA LEU A 35 2.59 -1.64 -35.96
C LEU A 35 1.28 -1.61 -35.14
N GLY A 36 0.80 -2.77 -34.69
CA GLY A 36 -0.48 -2.92 -33.97
C GLY A 36 -0.36 -3.29 -32.49
N ALA A 37 0.81 -3.14 -31.86
CA ALA A 37 1.08 -3.63 -30.50
C ALA A 37 2.10 -2.78 -29.70
N MET A 38 2.11 -1.45 -29.90
CA MET A 38 2.88 -0.52 -29.06
C MET A 38 2.07 0.71 -28.66
N GLN A 39 1.07 0.52 -27.79
CA GLN A 39 0.73 1.52 -26.78
C GLN A 39 1.32 1.01 -25.46
N GLY A 40 2.47 1.56 -25.09
CA GLY A 40 3.27 1.03 -24.00
C GLY A 40 2.68 1.33 -22.63
N THR A 41 3.16 0.61 -21.62
CA THR A 41 3.36 1.19 -20.29
C THR A 41 4.14 2.49 -20.47
N GLN A 42 3.49 3.65 -20.33
CA GLN A 42 4.15 4.94 -20.49
C GLN A 42 5.28 5.00 -19.45
N GLN A 43 6.54 5.01 -19.92
CA GLN A 43 7.68 5.02 -19.03
C GLN A 43 7.68 6.37 -18.30
N PHE A 44 7.38 6.36 -17.00
CA PHE A 44 7.45 7.52 -16.12
C PHE A 44 8.92 7.95 -15.97
N ARG A 45 9.46 8.60 -17.01
CA ARG A 45 10.77 9.22 -16.99
C ARG A 45 10.81 10.23 -15.84
N PRO A 46 11.79 10.15 -14.92
CA PRO A 46 11.93 11.14 -13.87
C PRO A 46 12.13 12.50 -14.52
N ALA A 47 11.22 13.43 -14.25
CA ALA A 47 11.16 14.71 -14.95
C ALA A 47 12.42 15.53 -14.64
N SER A 48 13.12 15.99 -15.68
CA SER A 48 14.41 16.67 -15.53
C SER A 48 14.27 18.00 -14.80
N ILE A 49 15.25 18.31 -13.96
CA ILE A 49 15.42 19.63 -13.33
C ILE A 49 15.70 20.66 -14.42
N PHE A 50 15.07 21.83 -14.33
CA PHE A 50 15.30 22.91 -15.28
C PHE A 50 16.67 23.58 -15.09
N GLU A 51 17.54 23.46 -16.10
CA GLU A 51 18.90 24.04 -16.10
C GLU A 51 18.94 25.54 -16.47
N GLY A 52 17.80 26.11 -16.90
CA GLY A 52 17.70 27.52 -17.30
C GLY A 52 17.74 28.49 -16.11
N LYS A 53 18.04 29.77 -16.39
CA LYS A 53 18.26 30.80 -15.35
C LYS A 53 17.00 31.58 -14.96
N ARG A 54 15.96 31.57 -15.77
CA ARG A 54 14.67 32.25 -15.56
C ARG A 54 13.56 31.58 -16.39
N ILE A 55 12.31 31.83 -16.04
CA ILE A 55 11.15 31.60 -16.91
C ILE A 55 10.80 32.93 -17.60
N PRO A 56 10.66 32.99 -18.93
CA PRO A 56 10.25 34.20 -19.63
C PRO A 56 8.75 34.45 -19.48
N ASP A 57 8.36 35.72 -19.62
CA ASP A 57 6.95 36.09 -19.75
C ASP A 57 6.45 35.89 -21.20
N PRO A 58 5.15 35.58 -21.41
CA PRO A 58 4.56 35.51 -22.74
C PRO A 58 4.60 36.85 -23.50
N PRO A 59 4.55 36.84 -24.86
CA PRO A 59 4.72 38.05 -25.67
C PRO A 59 3.73 39.18 -25.39
N ALA A 60 2.53 38.84 -24.93
CA ALA A 60 1.46 39.78 -24.61
C ALA A 60 1.30 40.08 -23.11
N GLN A 61 2.18 39.56 -22.24
CA GLN A 61 2.05 39.76 -20.79
C GLN A 61 2.08 41.26 -20.44
N GLY A 62 1.06 41.73 -19.72
CA GLY A 62 0.91 43.15 -19.36
C GLY A 62 0.53 44.07 -20.53
N GLN A 63 0.35 43.57 -21.75
CA GLN A 63 -0.18 44.36 -22.86
C GLN A 63 -1.69 44.59 -22.70
N PRO A 64 -2.22 45.78 -23.03
CA PRO A 64 -3.65 46.05 -22.95
C PRO A 64 -4.50 44.97 -23.64
N TRP A 65 -5.58 44.55 -22.97
CA TRP A 65 -6.55 43.61 -23.51
C TRP A 65 -7.87 44.32 -23.81
N THR A 66 -8.45 44.04 -24.96
CA THR A 66 -9.82 44.43 -25.32
C THR A 66 -10.60 43.14 -25.53
N ALA A 67 -11.69 42.98 -24.78
CA ALA A 67 -12.47 41.75 -24.83
C ALA A 67 -13.09 41.53 -26.22
N PRO A 68 -13.07 40.29 -26.75
CA PRO A 68 -13.81 39.95 -27.96
C PRO A 68 -15.33 40.12 -27.74
N ALA A 69 -16.07 40.32 -28.82
CA ALA A 69 -17.53 40.36 -28.76
C ALA A 69 -18.08 39.02 -28.24
N THR A 70 -18.84 39.05 -27.14
CA THR A 70 -19.32 37.87 -26.43
C THR A 70 -20.69 38.10 -25.78
N THR A 71 -21.47 37.03 -25.59
CA THR A 71 -22.71 37.03 -24.82
C THR A 71 -22.51 36.66 -23.33
N LEU A 72 -21.26 36.41 -22.91
CA LEU A 72 -20.92 36.09 -21.51
C LEU A 72 -21.25 37.22 -20.53
N PRO A 73 -21.50 36.89 -19.24
CA PRO A 73 -21.79 37.91 -18.22
C PRO A 73 -20.64 38.91 -18.06
N THR A 74 -20.96 40.20 -17.99
CA THR A 74 -19.97 41.30 -17.88
C THR A 74 -18.98 41.10 -16.73
N PHE A 75 -19.43 40.58 -15.58
CA PHE A 75 -18.54 40.31 -14.43
C PHE A 75 -17.42 39.31 -14.75
N LEU A 76 -17.66 38.36 -15.66
CA LEU A 76 -16.68 37.35 -16.06
C LEU A 76 -15.63 37.97 -17.00
N VAL A 77 -16.05 38.91 -17.86
CA VAL A 77 -15.13 39.71 -18.69
C VAL A 77 -14.27 40.63 -17.82
N THR A 78 -14.86 41.31 -16.82
CA THR A 78 -14.11 42.13 -15.85
C THR A 78 -13.15 41.29 -14.99
N ALA A 79 -13.60 40.12 -14.50
CA ALA A 79 -12.74 39.20 -13.76
C ALA A 79 -11.59 38.67 -14.63
N THR A 80 -11.84 38.40 -15.91
CA THR A 80 -10.81 37.99 -16.88
C THR A 80 -9.71 39.04 -16.96
N ALA A 81 -10.05 40.32 -17.22
CA ALA A 81 -9.06 41.41 -17.31
C ALA A 81 -8.19 41.50 -16.05
N LEU A 82 -8.81 41.56 -14.87
CA LEU A 82 -8.14 41.66 -13.57
C LEU A 82 -7.13 40.51 -13.34
N LEU A 83 -7.47 39.28 -13.75
CA LEU A 83 -6.62 38.11 -13.54
C LEU A 83 -5.33 38.18 -14.39
N PHE A 84 -5.40 38.65 -15.64
CA PHE A 84 -4.19 38.85 -16.47
C PHE A 84 -3.35 40.04 -15.99
N GLU A 85 -3.99 41.14 -15.54
CA GLU A 85 -3.31 42.26 -14.88
C GLU A 85 -2.56 41.84 -13.60
N GLN A 86 -3.07 40.82 -12.90
CA GLN A 86 -2.50 40.31 -11.64
C GLN A 86 -1.41 39.23 -11.83
N GLY A 87 -1.23 38.70 -13.04
CA GLY A 87 -0.13 37.79 -13.38
C GLY A 87 -0.51 36.38 -13.88
N VAL A 88 -1.77 36.13 -14.25
CA VAL A 88 -2.10 34.94 -15.07
C VAL A 88 -1.39 35.05 -16.42
N ALA A 89 -0.83 33.93 -16.91
CA ALA A 89 0.00 33.91 -18.11
C ALA A 89 -0.82 34.12 -19.40
N ASP A 90 -0.51 35.16 -20.16
CA ASP A 90 -1.25 35.58 -21.36
C ASP A 90 -0.93 34.69 -22.58
N PRO A 91 -1.92 34.00 -23.20
CA PRO A 91 -1.68 33.13 -24.35
C PRO A 91 -1.61 33.88 -25.70
N ARG A 92 -1.87 35.19 -25.76
CA ARG A 92 -1.88 35.95 -27.03
C ARG A 92 -0.47 36.02 -27.63
N GLY A 93 -0.36 35.74 -28.93
CA GLY A 93 0.92 35.70 -29.65
C GLY A 93 1.69 34.37 -29.53
N CYS A 94 1.06 33.34 -28.99
CA CYS A 94 1.63 31.98 -28.85
C CYS A 94 0.93 30.95 -29.76
N ASP A 95 1.69 29.96 -30.22
CA ASP A 95 1.27 28.88 -31.12
C ASP A 95 0.59 27.74 -30.33
N TYR A 96 -0.63 27.33 -30.66
CA TYR A 96 -1.26 26.16 -30.01
C TYR A 96 -0.73 24.84 -30.58
N ARG A 97 0.02 24.08 -29.79
CA ARG A 97 0.77 22.88 -30.22
C ARG A 97 0.70 21.75 -29.20
N SER A 98 1.02 20.54 -29.66
CA SER A 98 1.40 19.43 -28.79
C SER A 98 2.74 19.72 -28.10
N VAL A 99 2.84 19.41 -26.82
CA VAL A 99 4.01 19.65 -25.97
C VAL A 99 4.22 18.51 -24.96
N GLU A 100 5.46 18.34 -24.53
CA GLU A 100 5.84 17.45 -23.43
C GLU A 100 6.37 18.32 -22.28
N ILE A 101 5.80 18.20 -21.08
CA ILE A 101 6.13 19.08 -19.94
C ILE A 101 6.59 18.32 -18.69
N SER A 102 7.39 19.01 -17.87
CA SER A 102 8.04 18.48 -16.65
C SER A 102 7.18 18.76 -15.40
N SER A 103 6.35 17.80 -14.97
CA SER A 103 5.52 17.82 -13.76
C SER A 103 5.86 16.62 -12.84
N TYR A 104 4.92 16.10 -12.04
CA TYR A 104 5.04 14.86 -11.26
C TYR A 104 5.59 13.69 -12.08
N ALA A 105 5.29 13.72 -13.37
CA ALA A 105 5.85 12.90 -14.44
C ALA A 105 6.24 13.81 -15.61
N THR A 106 6.92 13.23 -16.58
CA THR A 106 6.90 13.75 -17.95
C THR A 106 5.48 13.54 -18.51
N VAL A 107 4.82 14.59 -19.00
CA VAL A 107 3.41 14.54 -19.43
C VAL A 107 3.25 15.14 -20.83
N GLU A 108 2.61 14.39 -21.73
CA GLU A 108 2.10 14.88 -23.02
C GLU A 108 0.84 15.73 -22.81
N ALA A 109 0.82 16.94 -23.38
CA ALA A 109 -0.28 17.90 -23.27
C ALA A 109 -0.36 18.76 -24.54
N HIS A 110 -1.42 19.58 -24.65
CA HIS A 110 -1.51 20.67 -25.63
C HIS A 110 -1.47 22.02 -24.89
N GLY A 111 -0.83 23.04 -25.48
CA GLY A 111 -0.69 24.35 -24.87
C GLY A 111 -0.17 25.42 -25.84
N PHE A 112 -0.10 26.67 -25.37
CA PHE A 112 0.27 27.83 -26.20
C PHE A 112 1.77 28.11 -26.09
N VAL A 113 2.55 27.67 -27.08
CA VAL A 113 4.01 27.74 -27.12
C VAL A 113 4.48 29.16 -27.42
N LEU A 114 5.39 29.66 -26.59
CA LEU A 114 6.02 30.98 -26.75
C LEU A 114 6.98 30.97 -27.96
N PRO A 115 7.07 32.08 -28.71
CA PRO A 115 8.09 32.22 -29.76
C PRO A 115 9.51 32.19 -29.16
N GLU A 116 10.49 31.76 -29.97
CA GLU A 116 11.89 31.72 -29.55
C GLU A 116 12.43 33.12 -29.22
N GLN A 117 12.98 33.28 -28.01
CA GLN A 117 13.63 34.51 -27.55
C GLN A 117 15.14 34.29 -27.51
N THR A 118 15.89 35.10 -28.27
CA THR A 118 17.34 34.93 -28.45
C THR A 118 18.18 35.13 -27.17
N ASP A 119 17.59 35.69 -26.11
CA ASP A 119 18.23 35.90 -24.81
C ASP A 119 17.84 34.84 -23.75
N THR A 120 16.90 33.95 -24.07
CA THR A 120 16.32 32.99 -23.13
C THR A 120 16.27 31.58 -23.76
N PRO A 121 17.40 30.87 -23.84
CA PRO A 121 17.48 29.58 -24.52
C PRO A 121 16.58 28.53 -23.87
N GLY A 122 15.59 28.06 -24.61
CA GLY A 122 14.61 27.04 -24.21
C GLY A 122 13.30 27.16 -24.98
N ARG A 123 12.45 26.12 -24.92
CA ARG A 123 11.04 26.20 -25.32
C ARG A 123 10.19 26.40 -24.06
N PHE A 124 9.18 27.26 -24.15
CA PHE A 124 8.25 27.53 -23.06
C PHE A 124 6.81 27.50 -23.58
N VAL A 125 5.86 27.18 -22.71
CA VAL A 125 4.45 27.01 -23.05
C VAL A 125 3.54 27.55 -21.95
N VAL A 126 2.50 28.30 -22.31
CA VAL A 126 1.38 28.61 -21.42
C VAL A 126 0.47 27.39 -21.38
N CYS A 127 0.32 26.80 -20.20
CA CYS A 127 -0.52 25.64 -19.96
C CYS A 127 -1.95 26.03 -19.56
N TRP A 128 -2.84 25.04 -19.55
CA TRP A 128 -4.28 25.25 -19.33
C TRP A 128 -4.67 25.57 -17.86
N ASP A 129 -3.70 25.64 -16.97
CA ASP A 129 -3.83 26.17 -15.61
C ASP A 129 -3.49 27.68 -15.52
N GLY A 130 -3.06 28.30 -16.63
CA GLY A 130 -2.69 29.71 -16.68
C GLY A 130 -1.28 30.00 -16.16
N GLN A 131 -0.37 29.03 -16.24
CA GLN A 131 1.04 29.16 -15.88
C GLN A 131 1.99 28.88 -17.06
N VAL A 132 3.20 29.46 -17.02
CA VAL A 132 4.26 29.18 -18.00
C VAL A 132 5.13 28.01 -17.52
N TYR A 133 5.28 26.97 -18.35
CA TYR A 133 6.15 25.82 -18.12
C TYR A 133 7.30 25.79 -19.14
N PRO A 134 8.48 25.26 -18.79
CA PRO A 134 9.45 24.81 -19.78
C PRO A 134 8.92 23.56 -20.49
N ALA A 135 8.98 23.55 -21.82
CA ALA A 135 8.62 22.40 -22.64
C ALA A 135 9.88 21.56 -22.92
N LEU A 136 9.79 20.26 -22.66
CA LEU A 136 10.83 19.27 -22.93
C LEU A 136 10.91 18.98 -24.44
N THR A 137 9.75 18.81 -25.08
CA THR A 137 9.60 18.79 -26.53
C THR A 137 8.39 19.61 -26.97
N VAL A 138 8.40 20.05 -28.23
CA VAL A 138 7.29 20.74 -28.91
C VAL A 138 7.07 20.03 -30.23
N GLY A 139 5.84 19.60 -30.47
CA GLY A 139 5.43 18.88 -31.67
C GLY A 139 4.59 19.72 -32.63
N GLU A 140 3.71 19.01 -33.34
CA GLU A 140 2.83 19.57 -34.36
C GLU A 140 1.74 20.51 -33.78
N PRO A 141 1.15 21.39 -34.61
CA PRO A 141 -0.03 22.18 -34.25
C PRO A 141 -1.19 21.31 -33.75
N ALA A 142 -1.86 21.76 -32.70
CA ALA A 142 -2.98 21.04 -32.07
C ALA A 142 -4.35 21.66 -32.43
N ASP A 143 -5.42 20.87 -32.33
CA ASP A 143 -6.79 21.29 -32.66
C ASP A 143 -7.52 21.84 -31.42
N LEU A 144 -7.40 23.15 -31.21
CA LEU A 144 -8.04 23.88 -30.12
C LEU A 144 -9.57 23.76 -30.12
N ASP A 145 -10.19 23.70 -31.31
CA ASP A 145 -11.64 23.58 -31.45
C ASP A 145 -12.13 22.21 -31.00
N ARG A 146 -11.41 21.15 -31.38
CA ARG A 146 -11.69 19.79 -30.93
C ARG A 146 -11.47 19.63 -29.43
N ASP A 147 -10.32 20.03 -28.91
CA ASP A 147 -9.97 19.86 -27.49
C ASP A 147 -11.04 20.45 -26.56
N ILE A 148 -11.51 21.68 -26.85
CA ILE A 148 -12.52 22.35 -26.03
C ILE A 148 -13.91 21.72 -26.20
N ARG A 149 -14.26 21.19 -27.38
CA ARG A 149 -15.51 20.44 -27.58
C ARG A 149 -15.50 19.10 -26.85
N ASP A 150 -14.38 18.39 -26.86
CA ASP A 150 -14.20 17.12 -26.13
C ASP A 150 -14.23 17.35 -24.60
N LEU A 151 -13.63 18.45 -24.10
CA LEU A 151 -13.75 18.91 -22.71
C LEU A 151 -15.19 19.31 -22.34
N ALA A 152 -15.87 20.10 -23.18
CA ALA A 152 -17.26 20.50 -22.95
C ALA A 152 -18.20 19.28 -22.89
N ALA A 153 -18.07 18.33 -23.82
CA ALA A 153 -18.80 17.07 -23.79
C ALA A 153 -18.47 16.21 -22.55
N SER A 154 -17.30 16.37 -21.94
CA SER A 154 -16.95 15.76 -20.64
C SER A 154 -17.70 16.43 -19.48
N LEU A 155 -17.70 17.77 -19.42
CA LEU A 155 -18.44 18.56 -18.42
C LEU A 155 -19.95 18.28 -18.46
N GLU A 156 -20.55 18.21 -19.65
CA GLU A 156 -21.98 17.90 -19.78
C GLU A 156 -22.33 16.50 -19.24
N ARG A 157 -21.50 15.49 -19.53
CA ARG A 157 -21.67 14.13 -18.98
C ARG A 157 -21.54 14.12 -17.46
N MET A 158 -20.58 14.84 -16.89
CA MET A 158 -20.43 14.98 -15.43
C MET A 158 -21.64 15.70 -14.79
N ARG A 159 -22.16 16.76 -15.43
CA ARG A 159 -23.36 17.50 -14.99
C ARG A 159 -24.63 16.64 -15.00
N GLN A 160 -24.72 15.69 -15.93
CA GLN A 160 -25.82 14.72 -16.03
C GLN A 160 -25.69 13.54 -15.04
N ALA A 161 -24.50 13.24 -14.51
CA ALA A 161 -24.23 12.06 -13.69
C ALA A 161 -25.04 11.99 -12.37
N PRO A 162 -25.32 10.79 -11.81
CA PRO A 162 -26.09 10.61 -10.58
C PRO A 162 -25.46 11.28 -9.34
N PRO A 163 -26.25 11.69 -8.32
CA PRO A 163 -25.75 12.44 -7.16
C PRO A 163 -24.60 11.78 -6.37
N ARG A 164 -24.47 10.44 -6.37
CA ARG A 164 -23.36 9.74 -5.71
C ARG A 164 -21.98 10.04 -6.32
N TYR A 165 -21.93 10.45 -7.58
CA TYR A 165 -20.70 10.87 -8.28
C TYR A 165 -20.44 12.38 -8.16
N ARG A 166 -21.40 13.16 -7.65
CA ARG A 166 -21.25 14.63 -7.44
C ARG A 166 -20.56 14.93 -6.10
N ARG A 167 -19.32 14.46 -5.95
CA ARG A 167 -18.57 14.47 -4.69
C ARG A 167 -17.81 15.79 -4.45
N GLY A 168 -18.55 16.88 -4.30
CA GLY A 168 -18.01 18.24 -4.11
C GLY A 168 -17.67 18.92 -5.43
N GLY A 169 -18.06 20.18 -5.59
CA GLY A 169 -17.99 20.89 -6.87
C GLY A 169 -19.29 21.60 -7.24
N TYR A 170 -19.18 22.79 -7.82
CA TYR A 170 -20.33 23.56 -8.29
C TYR A 170 -20.64 23.21 -9.76
N TRP A 171 -21.78 22.55 -9.97
CA TRP A 171 -22.52 22.48 -11.24
C TRP A 171 -21.84 21.93 -12.51
N GLY A 172 -20.66 21.32 -12.41
CA GLY A 172 -20.01 20.60 -13.51
C GLY A 172 -18.50 20.61 -13.40
N PHE A 173 -17.96 21.71 -12.86
CA PHE A 173 -16.59 21.76 -12.36
C PHE A 173 -16.53 21.07 -10.98
N PRO A 174 -15.64 20.09 -10.76
CA PRO A 174 -15.45 19.47 -9.46
C PRO A 174 -14.81 20.45 -8.47
N GLN A 175 -14.89 20.15 -7.16
CA GLN A 175 -13.93 20.71 -6.21
C GLN A 175 -12.58 20.00 -6.36
N GLU A 176 -11.52 20.78 -6.11
CA GLU A 176 -10.10 20.42 -6.10
C GLU A 176 -9.77 18.99 -5.64
N GLY A 177 -8.74 18.38 -6.27
CA GLY A 177 -8.07 17.17 -5.77
C GLY A 177 -8.56 15.81 -6.32
N GLN A 178 -9.29 15.77 -7.44
CA GLN A 178 -9.83 14.52 -8.03
C GLN A 178 -9.24 14.15 -9.42
N ASN A 179 -8.03 14.64 -9.77
CA ASN A 179 -7.25 14.14 -10.91
C ASN A 179 -5.78 13.97 -10.51
N SER A 180 -5.24 12.75 -10.60
CA SER A 180 -3.82 12.47 -10.30
C SER A 180 -2.87 12.70 -11.49
N PHE A 181 -3.37 13.32 -12.57
CA PHE A 181 -2.70 13.41 -13.87
C PHE A 181 -2.83 14.83 -14.45
N GLY A 182 -2.01 15.76 -13.96
CA GLY A 182 -1.69 17.04 -14.61
C GLY A 182 -2.77 18.13 -14.60
N VAL A 183 -2.70 19.09 -13.66
CA VAL A 183 -3.55 20.31 -13.67
C VAL A 183 -3.41 21.14 -14.95
N ALA A 184 -2.20 21.16 -15.52
CA ALA A 184 -1.81 21.86 -16.75
C ALA A 184 -2.45 21.33 -18.04
N GLY A 185 -3.05 20.12 -18.03
CA GLY A 185 -3.57 19.45 -19.23
C GLY A 185 -4.95 19.96 -19.68
N VAL A 186 -5.23 19.92 -20.98
CA VAL A 186 -6.48 20.47 -21.56
C VAL A 186 -7.75 19.80 -21.02
N MET A 187 -7.73 18.48 -20.82
CA MET A 187 -8.89 17.71 -20.35
C MET A 187 -9.23 17.88 -18.85
N ASN A 188 -8.40 18.57 -18.06
CA ASN A 188 -8.70 18.83 -16.64
C ASN A 188 -9.84 19.87 -16.49
N PRO A 189 -10.96 19.59 -15.80
CA PRO A 189 -12.08 20.53 -15.70
C PRO A 189 -11.83 21.64 -14.66
N SER A 190 -11.27 22.78 -15.10
CA SER A 190 -11.12 24.00 -14.27
C SER A 190 -11.73 25.23 -14.96
N PRO A 191 -12.28 26.20 -14.20
CA PRO A 191 -12.92 27.40 -14.74
C PRO A 191 -11.95 28.47 -15.29
N ILE A 192 -10.66 28.50 -14.90
CA ILE A 192 -9.70 29.50 -15.41
C ILE A 192 -9.53 29.45 -16.94
N LYS A 193 -9.82 28.29 -17.53
CA LYS A 193 -9.79 28.04 -18.98
C LYS A 193 -10.73 28.94 -19.79
N ILE A 194 -11.83 29.38 -19.18
CA ILE A 194 -12.78 30.32 -19.80
C ILE A 194 -12.12 31.70 -19.96
N CYS A 195 -11.34 32.13 -18.96
CA CYS A 195 -10.54 33.36 -19.01
C CYS A 195 -9.41 33.27 -20.03
N LEU A 196 -8.71 32.13 -20.13
CA LEU A 196 -7.70 31.88 -21.16
C LEU A 196 -8.28 31.98 -22.58
N LEU A 197 -9.43 31.34 -22.83
CA LEU A 197 -10.12 31.39 -24.13
C LEU A 197 -10.60 32.81 -24.48
N LEU A 198 -11.15 33.55 -23.52
CA LEU A 198 -11.52 34.97 -23.70
C LEU A 198 -10.30 35.83 -24.03
N CYS A 199 -9.19 35.66 -23.32
CA CYS A 199 -7.96 36.42 -23.56
C CYS A 199 -7.37 36.13 -24.95
N TYR A 200 -7.33 34.85 -25.34
CA TYR A 200 -6.91 34.39 -26.68
C TYR A 200 -7.86 34.81 -27.81
N GLY A 201 -9.03 35.40 -27.50
CA GLY A 201 -10.00 35.92 -28.47
C GLY A 201 -11.09 34.92 -28.91
N ARG A 202 -11.09 33.68 -28.39
CA ARG A 202 -12.07 32.63 -28.72
C ARG A 202 -13.29 32.69 -27.79
N ALA A 203 -14.06 33.78 -27.93
CA ALA A 203 -15.33 33.98 -27.23
C ALA A 203 -16.33 32.84 -27.46
N ASP A 204 -16.36 32.28 -28.66
CA ASP A 204 -17.19 31.15 -29.08
C ASP A 204 -16.90 29.87 -28.27
N LEU A 205 -15.62 29.56 -28.06
CA LEU A 205 -15.19 28.43 -27.24
C LEU A 205 -15.39 28.71 -25.74
N ALA A 206 -15.17 29.96 -25.30
CA ALA A 206 -15.44 30.38 -23.92
C ALA A 206 -16.93 30.26 -23.56
N GLU A 207 -17.83 30.68 -24.46
CA GLU A 207 -19.29 30.52 -24.32
C GLU A 207 -19.71 29.05 -24.32
N THR A 208 -19.13 28.23 -25.21
CA THR A 208 -19.35 26.78 -25.25
C THR A 208 -18.97 26.12 -23.92
N LEU A 209 -17.78 26.43 -23.39
CA LEU A 209 -17.27 25.83 -22.15
C LEU A 209 -18.05 26.30 -20.91
N PHE A 210 -18.43 27.58 -20.85
CA PHE A 210 -19.24 28.14 -19.76
C PHE A 210 -20.68 27.62 -19.78
N ALA A 211 -21.27 27.35 -20.95
CA ALA A 211 -22.57 26.69 -21.07
C ALA A 211 -22.53 25.24 -20.59
N ALA A 212 -21.51 24.47 -20.97
CA ALA A 212 -21.35 23.07 -20.57
C ALA A 212 -21.20 22.90 -19.06
N GLY A 213 -20.39 23.76 -18.43
CA GLY A 213 -20.03 23.70 -17.01
C GLY A 213 -20.92 24.51 -16.03
N THR A 214 -22.00 25.15 -16.48
CA THR A 214 -22.88 25.95 -15.60
C THR A 214 -24.38 25.79 -15.93
N ALA A 215 -25.22 26.71 -15.43
CA ALA A 215 -26.63 26.88 -15.79
C ALA A 215 -26.88 28.18 -16.60
N TRP A 216 -25.84 28.71 -17.26
CA TRP A 216 -25.93 29.87 -18.14
C TRP A 216 -26.62 29.54 -19.48
N THR A 217 -27.19 30.56 -20.12
CA THR A 217 -27.71 30.51 -21.49
C THR A 217 -27.51 31.89 -22.15
N PRO A 218 -27.37 32.01 -23.49
CA PRO A 218 -27.09 33.29 -24.19
C PRO A 218 -28.20 34.36 -24.16
N LYS A 219 -29.10 34.36 -23.18
CA LYS A 219 -30.22 35.30 -23.08
C LYS A 219 -29.89 36.44 -22.10
N PRO A 220 -30.09 37.72 -22.47
CA PRO A 220 -29.75 38.85 -21.62
C PRO A 220 -30.57 38.85 -20.33
N ARG A 221 -29.88 38.70 -19.19
CA ARG A 221 -30.40 38.92 -17.85
C ARG A 221 -29.32 39.58 -17.01
N THR A 222 -29.60 40.78 -16.49
CA THR A 222 -28.78 41.43 -15.47
C THR A 222 -28.72 40.54 -14.23
N ARG A 223 -27.50 40.13 -13.85
CA ARG A 223 -27.24 39.19 -12.74
C ARG A 223 -25.94 39.52 -12.02
N ASP A 224 -26.02 39.42 -10.70
CA ASP A 224 -24.97 39.68 -9.71
C ASP A 224 -23.80 38.65 -9.76
N LEU A 225 -22.66 39.07 -9.20
CA LEU A 225 -21.29 38.50 -9.25
C LEU A 225 -21.13 37.02 -8.86
N THR A 226 -22.18 36.38 -8.34
CA THR A 226 -22.15 35.02 -7.77
C THR A 226 -23.13 34.05 -8.43
N ASN A 227 -23.98 34.52 -9.37
CA ASN A 227 -25.18 33.82 -9.85
C ASN A 227 -24.96 32.45 -10.52
N TYR A 228 -23.73 32.10 -10.88
CA TYR A 228 -23.38 30.85 -11.57
C TYR A 228 -22.48 29.92 -10.74
N GLY A 229 -22.22 30.24 -9.47
CA GLY A 229 -21.24 29.53 -8.63
C GLY A 229 -19.78 29.87 -8.95
N ILE A 230 -19.55 30.71 -9.96
CA ILE A 230 -18.26 31.29 -10.35
C ILE A 230 -18.30 32.78 -10.07
N SER A 231 -17.24 33.31 -9.48
CA SER A 231 -16.97 34.74 -9.26
C SER A 231 -15.49 35.04 -9.47
N TYR A 232 -15.09 36.31 -9.39
CA TYR A 232 -13.68 36.70 -9.40
C TYR A 232 -12.86 35.94 -8.34
N LEU A 233 -13.36 35.82 -7.10
CA LEU A 233 -12.63 35.17 -6.01
C LEU A 233 -12.49 33.65 -6.21
N THR A 234 -13.46 32.97 -6.86
CA THR A 234 -13.32 31.54 -7.17
C THR A 234 -12.27 31.30 -8.25
N LEU A 235 -12.22 32.16 -9.28
CA LEU A 235 -11.21 32.07 -10.35
C LEU A 235 -9.79 32.37 -9.81
N ALA A 236 -9.66 33.38 -8.95
CA ALA A 236 -8.40 33.67 -8.27
C ALA A 236 -7.95 32.54 -7.33
N THR A 237 -8.90 31.81 -6.73
CA THR A 237 -8.61 30.63 -5.89
C THR A 237 -8.15 29.43 -6.71
N ASP A 238 -8.81 29.16 -7.85
CA ASP A 238 -8.47 28.08 -8.80
C ASP A 238 -7.01 28.22 -9.29
N TRP A 239 -6.63 29.41 -9.78
CA TRP A 239 -5.26 29.70 -10.21
C TRP A 239 -4.26 29.64 -9.05
N ALA A 240 -4.57 30.25 -7.90
CA ALA A 240 -3.67 30.27 -6.75
C ALA A 240 -3.42 28.87 -6.15
N ASN A 241 -4.41 27.97 -6.20
CA ASN A 241 -4.24 26.57 -5.83
C ASN A 241 -3.34 25.84 -6.84
N ALA A 242 -3.57 25.96 -8.14
CA ALA A 242 -2.73 25.33 -9.16
C ALA A 242 -1.26 25.81 -9.11
N ALA A 243 -1.04 27.10 -8.85
CA ALA A 243 0.29 27.66 -8.62
C ALA A 243 0.94 27.15 -7.31
N TYR A 244 0.16 26.90 -6.24
CA TYR A 244 0.68 26.35 -4.99
C TYR A 244 0.99 24.85 -5.08
N GLU A 245 0.13 24.06 -5.73
CA GLU A 245 0.40 22.65 -6.04
C GLU A 245 1.67 22.50 -6.87
N ARG A 246 1.82 23.33 -7.93
CA ARG A 246 3.05 23.39 -8.72
C ARG A 246 4.25 23.73 -7.85
N LEU A 247 4.16 24.78 -7.02
CA LEU A 247 5.24 25.19 -6.10
C LEU A 247 5.69 24.03 -5.19
N MET A 248 4.74 23.27 -4.63
CA MET A 248 5.04 22.08 -3.83
C MET A 248 5.72 20.99 -4.66
N GLU A 249 5.24 20.72 -5.86
CA GLU A 249 5.83 19.73 -6.77
C GLU A 249 7.31 20.05 -7.11
N VAL A 250 7.60 21.27 -7.56
CA VAL A 250 8.96 21.67 -7.95
C VAL A 250 9.89 21.82 -6.74
N HIS A 251 9.38 22.26 -5.59
CA HIS A 251 10.11 22.29 -4.33
C HIS A 251 10.51 20.87 -3.88
N MET A 252 9.59 19.90 -3.96
CA MET A 252 9.87 18.47 -3.70
C MET A 252 10.85 17.89 -4.73
N ARG A 253 10.77 18.29 -6.00
CA ARG A 253 11.63 17.78 -7.08
C ARG A 253 13.09 18.24 -6.98
N GLY A 254 13.34 19.39 -6.35
CA GLY A 254 14.67 20.01 -6.30
C GLY A 254 14.86 21.16 -7.29
N ASP A 255 13.79 21.56 -7.99
CA ASP A 255 13.81 22.51 -9.09
C ASP A 255 13.64 23.95 -8.55
N ASP A 256 14.68 24.41 -7.86
CA ASP A 256 14.67 25.65 -7.07
C ASP A 256 14.50 26.92 -7.94
N VAL A 257 14.77 26.85 -9.26
CA VAL A 257 14.55 27.96 -10.19
C VAL A 257 13.06 28.15 -10.48
N ILE A 258 12.35 27.08 -10.89
CA ILE A 258 10.90 27.15 -11.10
C ILE A 258 10.19 27.43 -9.78
N ALA A 259 10.68 26.87 -8.67
CA ALA A 259 10.10 27.11 -7.34
C ALA A 259 10.20 28.59 -6.93
N LEU A 260 11.34 29.24 -7.16
CA LEU A 260 11.50 30.67 -6.84
C LEU A 260 10.63 31.57 -7.73
N ASP A 261 10.54 31.30 -9.03
CA ASP A 261 9.67 32.04 -9.95
C ASP A 261 8.19 31.89 -9.55
N THR A 262 7.73 30.65 -9.35
CA THR A 262 6.36 30.33 -8.95
C THR A 262 6.01 30.98 -7.60
N ALA A 263 6.90 30.89 -6.60
CA ALA A 263 6.68 31.52 -5.29
C ALA A 263 6.58 33.05 -5.38
N ARG A 264 7.37 33.71 -6.22
CA ARG A 264 7.32 35.16 -6.43
C ARG A 264 6.04 35.59 -7.13
N ARG A 265 5.66 34.92 -8.23
CA ARG A 265 4.41 35.19 -8.96
C ARG A 265 3.19 34.99 -8.06
N LEU A 266 3.16 33.89 -7.30
CA LEU A 266 2.06 33.57 -6.38
C LEU A 266 1.98 34.53 -5.18
N ALA A 267 3.11 35.01 -4.64
CA ALA A 267 3.10 36.01 -3.57
C ALA A 267 2.56 37.37 -4.05
N ASN A 268 3.02 37.84 -5.22
CA ASN A 268 2.51 39.07 -5.84
C ASN A 268 1.01 38.95 -6.17
N PHE A 269 0.59 37.83 -6.78
CA PHE A 269 -0.81 37.56 -7.09
C PHE A 269 -1.66 37.51 -5.82
N ARG A 270 -1.23 36.81 -4.76
CA ARG A 270 -1.95 36.74 -3.46
C ARG A 270 -2.29 38.13 -2.94
N ASP A 271 -1.35 39.06 -2.99
CA ASP A 271 -1.50 40.38 -2.39
C ASP A 271 -2.39 41.29 -3.26
N LEU A 272 -2.15 41.34 -4.57
CA LEU A 272 -3.02 42.05 -5.51
C LEU A 272 -4.45 41.50 -5.51
N ALA A 273 -4.60 40.16 -5.54
CA ALA A 273 -5.89 39.51 -5.63
C ALA A 273 -6.68 39.61 -4.31
N SER A 274 -6.01 39.68 -3.17
CA SER A 274 -6.64 39.97 -1.87
C SER A 274 -7.16 41.41 -1.82
N ALA A 275 -6.34 42.39 -2.22
CA ALA A 275 -6.76 43.80 -2.28
C ALA A 275 -7.95 43.99 -3.23
N GLN A 276 -7.96 43.32 -4.38
CA GLN A 276 -9.08 43.36 -5.32
C GLN A 276 -10.32 42.63 -4.79
N ALA A 277 -10.17 41.54 -4.02
CA ALA A 277 -11.29 40.86 -3.36
C ALA A 277 -11.91 41.72 -2.24
N ASP A 278 -11.09 42.51 -1.54
CA ASP A 278 -11.54 43.52 -0.57
C ASP A 278 -12.29 44.67 -1.27
N ALA A 279 -11.74 45.20 -2.37
CA ALA A 279 -12.36 46.26 -3.18
C ALA A 279 -13.68 45.85 -3.84
N LEU A 280 -13.83 44.57 -4.21
CA LEU A 280 -15.07 43.98 -4.72
C LEU A 280 -16.04 43.54 -3.59
N GLY A 281 -15.71 43.78 -2.32
CA GLY A 281 -16.61 43.58 -1.18
C GLY A 281 -16.88 42.12 -0.80
N PHE A 282 -16.05 41.16 -1.22
CA PHE A 282 -16.25 39.76 -0.84
C PHE A 282 -16.08 39.58 0.69
N PRO A 283 -16.88 38.75 1.37
CA PRO A 283 -16.68 38.46 2.79
C PRO A 283 -15.43 37.58 3.02
N PHE A 284 -14.78 37.71 4.18
CA PHE A 284 -13.76 36.73 4.61
C PHE A 284 -14.42 35.37 4.93
N PRO A 285 -13.75 34.24 4.70
CA PRO A 285 -14.30 32.92 5.01
C PRO A 285 -14.59 32.78 6.52
N GLU A 286 -15.71 32.13 6.84
CA GLU A 286 -16.17 31.98 8.23
C GLU A 286 -15.20 31.16 9.09
N ARG A 287 -14.98 31.61 10.34
CA ARG A 287 -14.14 30.92 11.32
C ARG A 287 -14.78 29.59 11.77
N ARG A 288 -14.38 28.49 11.13
CA ARG A 288 -14.78 27.13 11.50
C ARG A 288 -14.32 26.66 12.90
N ASN A 289 -13.41 27.40 13.54
CA ASN A 289 -13.04 27.27 14.95
C ASN A 289 -12.94 28.66 15.60
N ARG A 290 -13.50 28.83 16.80
CA ARG A 290 -13.54 30.13 17.52
C ARG A 290 -12.32 30.40 18.41
N GLU A 291 -11.50 29.41 18.71
CA GLU A 291 -10.52 29.43 19.81
C GLU A 291 -9.19 30.15 19.51
N LYS A 292 -9.01 30.77 18.33
CA LYS A 292 -7.75 31.43 17.93
C LYS A 292 -7.95 32.89 17.52
N ASN A 293 -7.04 33.74 17.98
CA ASN A 293 -6.96 35.17 17.63
C ASN A 293 -6.23 35.46 16.31
N GLU A 294 -5.95 34.45 15.48
CA GLU A 294 -5.34 34.65 14.16
C GLU A 294 -6.29 35.38 13.18
N PRO A 295 -5.79 36.35 12.39
CA PRO A 295 -6.61 37.03 11.38
C PRO A 295 -7.00 36.08 10.25
N SER A 296 -8.25 36.17 9.78
CA SER A 296 -8.71 35.40 8.63
C SER A 296 -7.95 35.81 7.36
N ARG A 297 -7.38 34.85 6.64
CA ARG A 297 -6.73 35.08 5.33
C ARG A 297 -7.71 34.78 4.19
N ARG A 298 -7.58 35.48 3.06
CA ARG A 298 -8.35 35.20 1.81
C ARG A 298 -8.02 33.81 1.28
N PHE A 299 -6.74 33.54 1.04
CA PHE A 299 -6.20 32.25 0.59
C PHE A 299 -5.65 31.48 1.79
N SER A 300 -6.51 30.70 2.46
CA SER A 300 -6.16 30.02 3.73
C SER A 300 -5.16 28.87 3.61
N PHE A 301 -4.86 28.43 2.38
CA PHE A 301 -3.87 27.39 2.06
C PHE A 301 -2.45 27.95 1.85
N LEU A 302 -2.31 29.25 1.52
CA LEU A 302 -1.02 29.93 1.34
C LEU A 302 -0.37 30.32 2.68
N THR A 303 -0.47 29.47 3.70
CA THR A 303 0.05 29.75 5.05
C THR A 303 1.56 29.83 5.12
N GLN A 304 2.25 28.95 4.37
CA GLN A 304 3.71 28.81 4.39
C GLN A 304 4.42 29.52 3.22
N LEU A 305 3.70 30.21 2.34
CA LEU A 305 4.25 30.84 1.13
C LEU A 305 5.42 31.79 1.42
N ASP A 306 5.33 32.60 2.48
CA ASP A 306 6.38 33.54 2.87
C ASP A 306 7.62 32.86 3.47
N GLU A 307 7.51 31.63 3.98
CA GLU A 307 8.67 30.80 4.39
C GLU A 307 9.34 30.17 3.17
N LEU A 308 8.54 29.59 2.26
CA LEU A 308 8.99 28.97 1.02
C LEU A 308 9.73 29.95 0.12
N LEU A 309 9.19 31.16 -0.07
CA LEU A 309 9.83 32.22 -0.83
C LEU A 309 11.21 32.59 -0.25
N ARG A 310 11.30 32.78 1.07
CA ARG A 310 12.59 33.07 1.75
C ARG A 310 13.59 31.92 1.66
N ASP A 311 13.11 30.67 1.76
CA ASP A 311 13.99 29.50 1.66
C ASP A 311 14.51 29.29 0.22
N HIS A 312 13.70 29.54 -0.80
CA HIS A 312 14.14 29.51 -2.21
C HIS A 312 15.04 30.70 -2.57
N GLU A 313 14.80 31.89 -2.03
CA GLU A 313 15.74 33.01 -2.17
C GLU A 313 17.09 32.76 -1.47
N ARG A 314 17.11 31.93 -0.43
CA ARG A 314 18.35 31.42 0.18
C ARG A 314 19.01 30.38 -0.72
N ARG A 315 18.26 29.40 -1.25
CA ARG A 315 18.79 28.35 -2.15
C ARG A 315 19.42 28.96 -3.41
N ALA A 316 18.77 29.95 -4.02
CA ALA A 316 19.30 30.67 -5.19
C ALA A 316 20.57 31.51 -4.93
N LYS A 317 20.94 31.73 -3.65
CA LYS A 317 22.17 32.41 -3.22
C LYS A 317 23.21 31.42 -2.66
N MET A 318 22.91 30.12 -2.63
CA MET A 318 23.77 29.11 -2.01
C MET A 318 24.84 28.64 -3.00
N PRO A 319 26.13 28.54 -2.60
CA PRO A 319 27.17 27.97 -3.44
C PRO A 319 26.96 26.46 -3.65
N VAL A 320 27.59 25.92 -4.71
CA VAL A 320 27.57 24.48 -5.02
C VAL A 320 28.04 23.67 -3.81
N ARG A 321 27.29 22.63 -3.46
CA ARG A 321 27.56 21.77 -2.30
C ARG A 321 28.69 20.79 -2.60
N GLY A 322 29.78 20.86 -1.83
CA GLY A 322 30.80 19.80 -1.83
C GLY A 322 30.29 18.51 -1.17
N SER A 323 30.88 17.36 -1.51
CA SER A 323 30.52 16.05 -0.93
C SER A 323 30.57 16.02 0.60
N ILE A 324 29.72 15.19 1.23
CA ILE A 324 29.81 14.90 2.66
C ILE A 324 31.10 14.10 2.91
N PRO A 325 31.97 14.48 3.86
CA PRO A 325 33.17 13.71 4.20
C PRO A 325 32.84 12.28 4.68
N LYS A 326 33.73 11.34 4.38
CA LYS A 326 33.61 9.94 4.84
C LYS A 326 33.72 9.84 6.36
N LYS A 327 33.07 8.83 6.93
CA LYS A 327 33.17 8.54 8.37
C LYS A 327 34.59 8.11 8.76
N GLY A 328 35.05 8.52 9.95
CA GLY A 328 36.42 8.31 10.41
C GLY A 328 37.44 9.37 9.96
N GLY A 329 37.02 10.34 9.13
CA GLY A 329 37.78 11.58 8.90
C GLY A 329 37.51 12.64 9.97
N ASP A 330 37.58 13.92 9.61
CA ASP A 330 37.17 15.02 10.49
C ASP A 330 35.66 14.96 10.76
N ALA A 331 35.30 14.57 11.98
CA ALA A 331 33.93 14.50 12.46
C ALA A 331 33.24 15.88 12.47
N SER A 332 33.95 16.99 12.73
CA SER A 332 33.37 18.33 12.71
C SER A 332 32.98 18.75 11.29
N ALA A 333 33.86 18.55 10.31
CA ALA A 333 33.51 18.77 8.90
C ALA A 333 32.38 17.83 8.41
N ARG A 334 32.37 16.57 8.84
CA ARG A 334 31.30 15.61 8.48
C ARG A 334 29.95 16.01 9.07
N ILE A 335 29.88 16.33 10.36
CA ILE A 335 28.66 16.78 11.03
C ILE A 335 28.14 18.10 10.42
N ALA A 336 29.04 19.03 10.10
CA ALA A 336 28.67 20.28 9.43
C ALA A 336 28.08 20.02 8.01
N ALA A 337 28.65 19.10 7.24
CA ALA A 337 28.12 18.73 5.93
C ALA A 337 26.78 17.97 6.00
N LEU A 338 26.61 17.09 6.99
CA LEU A 338 25.32 16.44 7.26
C LEU A 338 24.24 17.47 7.64
N ILE A 339 24.52 18.38 8.59
CA ILE A 339 23.59 19.44 9.01
C ILE A 339 23.27 20.42 7.86
N ARG A 340 24.25 20.71 7.00
CA ARG A 340 24.04 21.47 5.77
C ARG A 340 22.99 20.80 4.88
N ASP A 341 23.00 19.48 4.74
CA ASP A 341 22.15 18.74 3.80
C ASP A 341 20.81 18.24 4.36
N LEU A 342 20.50 18.53 5.63
CA LEU A 342 19.15 18.35 6.20
C LEU A 342 18.04 19.04 5.37
N ASP A 343 18.35 20.15 4.69
CA ASP A 343 17.41 20.89 3.83
C ASP A 343 17.17 20.25 2.44
N LEU A 344 17.74 19.05 2.21
CA LEU A 344 17.52 18.21 1.03
C LEU A 344 16.68 16.95 1.33
N ILE A 345 16.37 16.65 2.60
CA ILE A 345 15.55 15.48 2.96
C ILE A 345 14.18 15.57 2.26
N ASN A 346 13.76 14.49 1.61
CA ASN A 346 12.58 14.41 0.73
C ASN A 346 11.75 13.15 1.06
N ASP A 347 11.45 12.97 2.34
CA ASP A 347 10.56 11.90 2.81
C ASP A 347 9.11 12.25 2.41
N ARG A 348 8.40 11.28 1.84
CA ARG A 348 7.02 11.46 1.36
C ARG A 348 6.02 10.75 2.26
N GLN A 349 4.81 11.31 2.33
CA GLN A 349 3.69 10.75 3.07
C GLN A 349 3.18 9.46 2.40
N MET A 350 3.44 8.30 3.03
CA MET A 350 3.13 6.98 2.47
C MET A 350 1.62 6.60 2.47
N MET A 351 0.78 7.31 3.23
CA MET A 351 -0.67 7.07 3.34
C MET A 351 -1.42 8.38 3.58
N SER A 352 -2.63 8.53 3.04
CA SER A 352 -3.48 9.75 3.13
C SER A 352 -3.95 10.14 4.55
N THR A 353 -3.61 9.34 5.57
CA THR A 353 -3.90 9.59 6.99
C THR A 353 -2.65 9.76 7.85
N ALA A 354 -1.46 9.53 7.28
CA ALA A 354 -0.15 9.63 7.92
C ALA A 354 0.47 11.04 7.71
N SER A 355 1.76 11.16 8.00
CA SER A 355 2.60 12.34 7.74
C SER A 355 3.87 11.86 7.05
N ALA A 356 4.55 12.72 6.29
CA ALA A 356 5.99 12.57 6.05
C ALA A 356 6.74 12.61 7.40
N SER A 357 7.93 12.01 7.45
CA SER A 357 8.74 11.90 8.66
C SER A 357 10.22 12.09 8.36
N PRO A 358 10.71 13.35 8.22
CA PRO A 358 12.12 13.68 7.95
C PRO A 358 13.13 13.02 8.89
N GLY A 359 12.71 12.75 10.14
CA GLY A 359 13.48 12.03 11.14
C GLY A 359 13.75 10.55 10.84
N SER A 360 13.15 10.01 9.78
CA SER A 360 13.34 8.62 9.31
C SER A 360 14.40 8.50 8.19
N SER A 361 14.90 9.63 7.68
CA SER A 361 15.89 9.66 6.59
C SER A 361 17.26 9.08 6.99
N SER A 362 17.98 8.50 6.02
CA SER A 362 19.32 7.95 6.26
C SER A 362 20.32 9.00 6.75
N LEU A 363 20.17 10.26 6.34
CA LEU A 363 21.01 11.37 6.79
C LEU A 363 20.80 11.72 8.28
N VAL A 364 19.60 11.52 8.81
CA VAL A 364 19.36 11.57 10.27
C VAL A 364 19.96 10.35 10.96
N GLY A 365 19.90 9.17 10.34
CA GLY A 365 20.60 7.96 10.81
C GLY A 365 22.12 8.17 10.92
N ASP A 366 22.74 8.81 9.92
CA ASP A 366 24.15 9.18 9.92
C ASP A 366 24.51 10.11 11.08
N LEU A 367 23.73 11.18 11.29
CA LEU A 367 23.90 12.11 12.42
C LEU A 367 23.77 11.40 13.78
N VAL A 368 22.82 10.46 13.91
CA VAL A 368 22.71 9.60 15.11
C VAL A 368 23.94 8.71 15.26
N GLY A 369 24.51 8.26 14.13
CA GLY A 369 25.72 7.46 14.07
C GLY A 369 27.01 8.23 14.43
N GLU A 370 27.04 9.55 14.36
CA GLU A 370 28.19 10.35 14.84
C GLU A 370 28.18 10.55 16.37
N GLY A 371 27.01 10.50 17.00
CA GLY A 371 26.86 10.47 18.46
C GLY A 371 27.11 11.81 19.17
N ASP A 372 27.80 11.77 20.31
CA ASP A 372 27.97 12.92 21.23
C ASP A 372 28.47 14.22 20.57
N PRO A 373 29.47 14.20 19.66
CA PRO A 373 29.95 15.41 18.99
C PRO A 373 28.88 16.14 18.14
N ALA A 374 27.82 15.44 17.70
CA ALA A 374 26.74 16.05 16.92
C ALA A 374 25.73 16.81 17.78
N VAL A 375 25.69 16.60 19.11
CA VAL A 375 24.65 17.18 19.98
C VAL A 375 24.69 18.72 19.99
N ALA A 376 25.86 19.32 20.23
CA ALA A 376 25.96 20.79 20.28
C ALA A 376 25.66 21.48 18.92
N PRO A 377 26.16 20.99 17.77
CA PRO A 377 25.72 21.45 16.45
C PRO A 377 24.19 21.33 16.21
N LEU A 378 23.57 20.20 16.57
CA LEU A 378 22.13 20.00 16.39
C LEU A 378 21.28 20.89 17.31
N LEU A 379 21.76 21.23 18.51
CA LEU A 379 21.12 22.23 19.37
C LEU A 379 21.10 23.62 18.73
N ALA A 380 22.20 24.04 18.08
CA ALA A 380 22.24 25.31 17.36
C ALA A 380 21.22 25.36 16.19
N VAL A 381 20.95 24.22 15.55
CA VAL A 381 19.89 24.08 14.53
C VAL A 381 18.51 24.35 15.14
N LEU A 382 18.19 23.77 16.30
CA LEU A 382 16.91 24.07 16.98
C LEU A 382 16.78 25.55 17.35
N GLU A 383 17.86 26.15 17.85
CA GLU A 383 17.89 27.52 18.38
C GLU A 383 17.83 28.62 17.30
N SER A 384 18.17 28.32 16.05
CA SER A 384 18.38 29.36 15.03
C SER A 384 18.00 29.00 13.59
N ASP A 385 17.97 27.72 13.21
CA ASP A 385 17.68 27.33 11.83
C ASP A 385 16.18 27.52 11.50
N ASN A 386 15.91 28.00 10.29
CA ASN A 386 14.57 28.23 9.75
C ASN A 386 14.43 27.69 8.32
N ARG A 387 15.41 26.90 7.86
CA ARG A 387 15.36 26.22 6.55
C ARG A 387 14.27 25.17 6.54
N LEU A 388 13.69 24.97 5.36
CA LEU A 388 12.75 23.89 5.10
C LEU A 388 13.49 22.66 4.58
N THR A 389 12.97 21.48 4.87
CA THR A 389 13.31 20.25 4.13
C THR A 389 12.64 20.30 2.74
N ARG A 390 12.74 19.24 1.93
CA ARG A 390 11.88 19.01 0.76
C ARG A 390 10.72 18.04 1.06
N SER A 391 10.58 17.58 2.30
CA SER A 391 9.52 16.68 2.74
C SER A 391 8.19 17.42 2.93
N VAL A 392 7.14 16.94 2.26
CA VAL A 392 5.80 17.56 2.27
C VAL A 392 4.76 16.57 2.78
N SER A 393 3.89 17.05 3.66
CA SER A 393 2.71 16.34 4.17
C SER A 393 1.42 17.00 3.71
N ASN A 394 0.47 16.20 3.24
CA ASN A 394 -0.93 16.61 3.10
C ASN A 394 -1.66 16.37 4.43
N GLY A 395 -2.47 17.32 4.89
CA GLY A 395 -3.29 17.17 6.09
C GLY A 395 -4.33 16.05 6.01
N ARG A 396 -5.08 15.82 7.09
CA ARG A 396 -6.09 14.75 7.17
C ARG A 396 -7.34 15.04 6.35
N GLY A 397 -7.22 14.83 5.04
CA GLY A 397 -8.26 14.95 4.02
C GLY A 397 -7.63 15.10 2.64
N SER A 398 -8.19 14.47 1.62
CA SER A 398 -7.64 14.42 0.26
C SER A 398 -7.83 15.73 -0.53
N PHE A 399 -7.48 16.87 0.07
CA PHE A 399 -7.66 18.21 -0.51
C PHE A 399 -6.35 19.01 -0.42
N PRO A 400 -6.02 19.87 -1.41
CA PRO A 400 -4.73 20.58 -1.45
C PRO A 400 -4.54 21.58 -0.29
N THR A 401 -5.65 22.05 0.29
CA THR A 401 -5.73 23.15 1.25
C THR A 401 -5.02 22.95 2.60
N ASN A 402 -4.33 21.82 2.82
CA ASN A 402 -3.57 21.53 4.04
C ASN A 402 -2.17 20.94 3.75
N GLN A 403 -1.50 21.35 2.68
CA GLN A 403 -0.10 20.99 2.41
C GLN A 403 0.87 21.76 3.32
N PHE A 404 1.84 21.05 3.89
CA PHE A 404 2.85 21.58 4.84
C PHE A 404 4.23 21.01 4.55
N VAL A 405 5.24 21.88 4.51
CA VAL A 405 6.66 21.53 4.33
C VAL A 405 7.35 21.49 5.68
N HIS A 406 8.01 20.38 6.00
CA HIS A 406 8.62 20.17 7.30
C HIS A 406 9.91 20.99 7.47
N PRO A 407 10.14 21.63 8.64
CA PRO A 407 11.34 22.41 8.91
C PRO A 407 12.54 21.52 9.26
N VAL A 408 13.75 21.98 8.94
CA VAL A 408 15.02 21.28 9.26
C VAL A 408 15.18 20.99 10.76
N SER A 409 14.61 21.82 11.63
CA SER A 409 14.60 21.60 13.08
C SER A 409 13.89 20.31 13.50
N GLU A 410 12.94 19.79 12.72
CA GLU A 410 12.25 18.52 13.04
C GLU A 410 13.19 17.32 12.85
N ALA A 411 13.96 17.30 11.77
CA ALA A 411 14.98 16.29 11.51
C ALA A 411 16.14 16.38 12.53
N ALA A 412 16.56 17.59 12.91
CA ALA A 412 17.58 17.78 13.95
C ALA A 412 17.10 17.36 15.34
N PHE A 413 15.82 17.58 15.67
CA PHE A 413 15.21 17.07 16.90
C PHE A 413 15.18 15.53 16.91
N ALA A 414 14.77 14.90 15.81
CA ALA A 414 14.81 13.44 15.69
C ALA A 414 16.23 12.87 15.86
N ALA A 415 17.25 13.52 15.30
CA ALA A 415 18.65 13.16 15.52
C ALA A 415 19.05 13.28 17.00
N LEU A 416 18.71 14.38 17.68
CA LEU A 416 18.97 14.57 19.12
C LEU A 416 18.31 13.48 19.98
N ILE A 417 17.06 13.12 19.69
CA ILE A 417 16.33 12.03 20.37
C ILE A 417 17.04 10.67 20.13
N GLY A 418 17.50 10.41 18.91
CA GLY A 418 18.24 9.18 18.54
C GLY A 418 19.62 9.06 19.18
N ILE A 419 20.36 10.17 19.31
CA ILE A 419 21.67 10.22 19.98
C ILE A 419 21.50 10.03 21.48
N LEU A 420 20.65 10.85 22.10
CA LEU A 420 20.47 10.87 23.55
C LEU A 420 19.72 9.64 24.08
N LYS A 421 18.93 8.98 23.22
CA LYS A 421 18.12 7.79 23.50
C LYS A 421 17.16 8.01 24.67
N THR A 422 16.37 9.09 24.56
CA THR A 422 15.26 9.38 25.47
C THR A 422 14.07 10.03 24.76
N GLN A 423 12.86 9.65 25.18
CA GLN A 423 11.57 10.25 24.84
C GLN A 423 11.14 11.34 25.85
N ALA A 424 12.00 11.78 26.77
CA ALA A 424 11.64 12.81 27.77
C ALA A 424 11.16 14.15 27.16
N PHE A 425 11.53 14.44 25.91
CA PHE A 425 11.08 15.61 25.16
C PHE A 425 9.99 15.29 24.12
N ALA A 426 9.55 14.03 24.03
CA ALA A 426 8.71 13.55 22.94
C ALA A 426 7.27 14.05 22.96
N ASP A 427 6.83 14.78 23.99
CA ASP A 427 5.54 15.51 23.96
C ASP A 427 5.72 17.00 23.60
N GLN A 428 6.96 17.51 23.55
CA GLN A 428 7.31 18.83 23.02
C GLN A 428 7.45 18.77 21.47
N ARG A 429 6.51 18.10 20.81
CA ARG A 429 6.62 17.68 19.39
C ARG A 429 6.68 18.86 18.44
N LEU A 430 7.64 18.82 17.51
CA LEU A 430 7.71 19.72 16.34
C LEU A 430 6.82 19.26 15.17
N TYR A 431 6.22 18.08 15.25
CA TYR A 431 5.48 17.44 14.15
C TYR A 431 4.20 18.21 13.75
N GLY A 432 4.27 18.94 12.64
CA GLY A 432 3.13 19.50 11.90
C GLY A 432 2.94 21.02 12.04
N TRP A 433 1.91 21.54 11.36
CA TRP A 433 1.61 22.96 11.07
C TRP A 433 1.60 23.97 12.22
N LYS A 434 1.73 23.52 13.47
CA LYS A 434 1.99 24.37 14.64
C LYS A 434 3.45 24.19 15.05
N SER A 435 4.37 24.67 14.22
CA SER A 435 5.78 24.77 14.61
C SER A 435 5.88 25.52 15.94
N LEU A 436 6.67 24.98 16.89
CA LEU A 436 7.04 25.76 18.07
C LEU A 436 7.69 27.07 17.61
N ASP A 437 7.26 28.19 18.19
CA ASP A 437 7.86 29.49 17.90
C ASP A 437 9.35 29.50 18.29
N LEU A 438 10.09 30.52 17.82
CA LEU A 438 11.52 30.59 18.03
C LEU A 438 11.93 30.65 19.51
N ALA A 439 11.08 31.15 20.41
CA ALA A 439 11.33 31.15 21.85
C ALA A 439 11.10 29.75 22.44
N ALA A 440 10.00 29.08 22.06
CA ALA A 440 9.72 27.71 22.48
C ALA A 440 10.78 26.70 21.97
N ARG A 441 11.30 26.86 20.75
CA ARG A 441 12.43 26.05 20.25
C ARG A 441 13.72 26.27 21.03
N LYS A 442 14.03 27.53 21.39
CA LYS A 442 15.18 27.86 22.24
C LYS A 442 15.04 27.30 23.66
N ALA A 443 13.82 27.31 24.22
CA ALA A 443 13.54 26.69 25.51
C ALA A 443 13.75 25.16 25.47
N LEU A 444 13.21 24.47 24.46
CA LEU A 444 13.41 23.04 24.21
C LEU A 444 14.91 22.70 24.09
N ALA A 445 15.66 23.45 23.28
CA ALA A 445 17.10 23.26 23.12
C ALA A 445 17.86 23.47 24.46
N GLY A 446 17.47 24.47 25.25
CA GLY A 446 17.99 24.67 26.61
C GLY A 446 17.75 23.46 27.53
N SER A 447 16.54 22.89 27.52
CA SER A 447 16.22 21.68 28.30
C SER A 447 17.00 20.44 27.83
N ILE A 448 17.15 20.25 26.52
CA ILE A 448 17.95 19.15 25.95
C ILE A 448 19.43 19.33 26.34
N ARG A 449 19.98 20.56 26.28
CA ARG A 449 21.36 20.88 26.67
C ARG A 449 21.64 20.57 28.13
N GLN A 450 20.72 20.93 29.03
CA GLN A 450 20.82 20.62 30.47
C GLN A 450 20.78 19.10 30.73
N PHE A 451 19.91 18.37 30.03
CA PHE A 451 19.85 16.91 30.14
C PHE A 451 21.14 16.25 29.61
N TRP A 452 21.66 16.71 28.47
CA TRP A 452 22.90 16.20 27.89
C TRP A 452 24.09 16.41 28.83
N GLU A 453 24.30 17.63 29.34
CA GLU A 453 25.36 17.92 30.31
C GLU A 453 25.26 17.04 31.57
N LYS A 454 24.05 16.86 32.11
CA LYS A 454 23.80 15.99 33.28
C LYS A 454 24.06 14.50 33.01
N THR A 455 24.07 14.06 31.75
CA THR A 455 23.99 12.63 31.42
C THR A 455 25.03 12.06 30.45
N ARG A 456 25.81 12.89 29.73
CA ARG A 456 26.80 12.42 28.75
C ARG A 456 27.87 11.47 29.31
N SER A 457 28.29 11.68 30.56
CA SER A 457 29.24 10.81 31.26
C SER A 457 28.61 9.58 31.94
N ILE A 458 27.35 9.24 31.63
CA ILE A 458 26.58 8.17 32.27
C ILE A 458 26.18 7.11 31.23
N SER A 459 26.55 5.85 31.47
CA SER A 459 26.20 4.74 30.55
C SER A 459 24.69 4.58 30.42
N LEU A 460 24.21 4.16 29.24
CA LEU A 460 22.77 4.07 28.96
C LEU A 460 21.97 3.21 29.99
N PRO A 461 22.45 2.04 30.45
CA PRO A 461 21.77 1.29 31.51
C PRO A 461 21.75 2.03 32.86
N GLU A 462 22.83 2.72 33.21
CA GLU A 462 22.90 3.55 34.42
C GLU A 462 21.94 4.74 34.35
N ARG A 463 21.75 5.34 33.16
CA ARG A 463 20.74 6.38 32.93
C ARG A 463 19.34 5.85 33.19
N TRP A 464 18.98 4.70 32.60
CA TRP A 464 17.69 4.05 32.85
C TRP A 464 17.49 3.65 34.32
N TYR A 465 18.51 3.12 34.99
CA TYR A 465 18.46 2.85 36.44
C TYR A 465 18.13 4.12 37.24
N ARG A 466 18.81 5.23 36.96
CA ARG A 466 18.56 6.53 37.62
C ARG A 466 17.16 7.05 37.31
N THR A 467 16.67 6.95 36.08
CA THR A 467 15.29 7.30 35.72
C THR A 467 14.26 6.44 36.45
N LEU A 468 14.51 5.14 36.67
CA LEU A 468 13.67 4.30 37.51
C LEU A 468 13.79 4.63 39.01
N ALA A 469 14.93 5.11 39.49
CA ALA A 469 15.12 5.53 40.88
C ALA A 469 14.51 6.91 41.19
N ASP A 470 14.37 7.77 40.20
CA ASP A 470 13.81 9.13 40.31
C ASP A 470 12.27 9.11 40.47
N ASP A 471 11.76 9.63 41.59
CA ASP A 471 10.31 9.79 41.86
C ASP A 471 9.64 10.87 40.97
N SER A 472 10.42 11.76 40.34
CA SER A 472 9.92 12.86 39.50
C SER A 472 9.91 12.57 38.00
N ALA A 473 10.57 11.49 37.54
CA ALA A 473 10.70 11.15 36.12
C ALA A 473 9.37 10.79 35.41
N GLY A 474 8.32 10.49 36.17
CA GLY A 474 6.96 10.33 35.67
C GLY A 474 6.73 9.11 34.76
N GLN A 475 5.49 9.00 34.26
CA GLN A 475 5.01 7.80 33.56
C GLN A 475 5.82 7.44 32.31
N ALA A 476 6.11 8.42 31.45
CA ALA A 476 6.85 8.19 30.21
C ALA A 476 8.31 7.76 30.50
N GLY A 477 8.99 8.46 31.42
CA GLY A 477 10.37 8.15 31.80
C GLY A 477 10.52 6.77 32.42
N TRP A 478 9.62 6.37 33.33
CA TRP A 478 9.66 5.03 33.93
C TRP A 478 9.40 3.91 32.93
N LEU A 479 8.45 4.10 32.00
CA LEU A 479 8.16 3.11 30.95
C LEU A 479 9.31 2.99 29.93
N GLU A 480 9.88 4.11 29.50
CA GLU A 480 11.06 4.14 28.63
C GLU A 480 12.24 3.40 29.28
N ALA A 481 12.58 3.76 30.52
CA ALA A 481 13.71 3.18 31.22
C ALA A 481 13.55 1.67 31.43
N ALA A 482 12.36 1.23 31.82
CA ALA A 482 12.07 -0.20 31.97
C ALA A 482 12.13 -0.96 30.63
N ALA A 483 11.57 -0.39 29.55
CA ALA A 483 11.61 -0.99 28.22
C ALA A 483 13.04 -1.07 27.65
N GLY A 484 13.86 -0.03 27.88
CA GLY A 484 15.27 -0.01 27.50
C GLY A 484 16.07 -1.12 28.20
N ILE A 485 15.89 -1.26 29.51
CA ILE A 485 16.52 -2.30 30.35
C ILE A 485 16.23 -3.72 29.83
N VAL A 486 14.99 -4.01 29.39
CA VAL A 486 14.63 -5.33 28.84
C VAL A 486 14.84 -5.46 27.33
N SER A 487 15.39 -4.46 26.65
CA SER A 487 15.67 -4.56 25.21
C SER A 487 16.84 -5.50 24.95
N SER A 488 16.77 -6.28 23.87
CA SER A 488 17.85 -7.17 23.43
C SER A 488 18.97 -6.42 22.72
N ASP A 489 20.19 -6.95 22.78
CA ASP A 489 21.40 -6.34 22.19
C ASP A 489 21.75 -6.85 20.78
N VAL A 490 20.75 -7.36 20.04
CA VAL A 490 20.91 -7.90 18.68
C VAL A 490 20.27 -6.95 17.67
N ALA A 491 20.89 -6.80 16.49
CA ALA A 491 20.39 -5.99 15.38
C ALA A 491 19.01 -6.45 14.84
N GLU A 492 18.32 -5.53 14.16
CA GLU A 492 17.02 -5.81 13.54
C GLU A 492 17.10 -6.91 12.46
N GLY A 493 15.96 -7.56 12.18
CA GLY A 493 15.84 -8.63 11.19
C GLY A 493 16.06 -10.05 11.74
N MET A 494 16.76 -10.22 12.86
CA MET A 494 16.94 -11.54 13.49
C MET A 494 15.67 -12.02 14.21
N PRO A 495 15.37 -13.35 14.21
CA PRO A 495 14.20 -13.89 14.89
C PRO A 495 14.13 -13.51 16.38
N VAL A 496 12.92 -13.19 16.84
CA VAL A 496 12.62 -12.93 18.26
C VAL A 496 12.91 -14.21 19.06
N PRO A 497 13.85 -14.17 20.02
CA PRO A 497 14.28 -15.35 20.78
C PRO A 497 13.24 -15.74 21.83
N LYS A 498 13.39 -16.94 22.40
CA LYS A 498 12.62 -17.35 23.58
C LYS A 498 13.01 -16.47 24.80
N PRO A 499 12.08 -16.14 25.71
CA PRO A 499 12.42 -15.50 26.98
C PRO A 499 13.56 -16.22 27.71
N GLY A 500 14.43 -15.46 28.38
CA GLY A 500 15.59 -15.99 29.12
C GLY A 500 16.79 -16.47 28.27
N THR A 501 16.76 -16.38 26.93
CA THR A 501 17.82 -16.96 26.07
C THR A 501 18.83 -15.97 25.45
N ARG A 502 18.80 -14.68 25.81
CA ARG A 502 19.80 -13.68 25.41
C ARG A 502 20.05 -12.67 26.55
N PRO A 503 21.26 -12.07 26.66
CA PRO A 503 21.49 -10.94 27.55
C PRO A 503 20.61 -9.74 27.17
N LEU A 504 20.12 -9.03 28.19
CA LEU A 504 19.36 -7.80 28.05
C LEU A 504 20.31 -6.59 28.22
N LYS A 505 20.00 -5.43 27.64
CA LYS A 505 20.88 -4.24 27.82
C LYS A 505 20.98 -3.77 29.28
N GLY A 506 20.00 -4.12 30.11
CA GLY A 506 20.02 -3.90 31.55
C GLY A 506 20.81 -4.93 32.36
N GLU A 507 21.36 -5.99 31.78
CA GLU A 507 22.00 -7.08 32.53
C GLU A 507 23.11 -6.63 33.52
N PRO A 508 23.95 -5.60 33.22
CA PRO A 508 24.89 -5.02 34.19
C PRO A 508 24.27 -4.37 35.44
N LEU A 509 22.93 -4.35 35.56
CA LEU A 509 22.17 -3.84 36.71
C LEU A 509 21.63 -4.95 37.63
N ARG A 510 21.83 -6.24 37.31
CA ARG A 510 21.33 -7.35 38.15
C ARG A 510 22.00 -7.46 39.51
N THR A 511 23.25 -7.04 39.63
CA THR A 511 24.07 -7.18 40.84
C THR A 511 24.57 -5.82 41.33
N GLY A 512 24.79 -5.69 42.65
CA GLY A 512 25.35 -4.48 43.25
C GLY A 512 24.42 -3.25 43.23
N ARG A 513 23.09 -3.45 43.19
CA ARG A 513 22.09 -2.37 43.18
C ARG A 513 21.10 -2.49 44.33
N ASP A 514 21.00 -1.42 45.11
CA ASP A 514 19.98 -1.21 46.13
C ASP A 514 19.36 0.20 45.91
N PRO A 515 18.03 0.32 45.72
CA PRO A 515 17.08 -0.76 45.46
C PRO A 515 17.35 -1.49 44.14
N SER A 516 16.99 -2.77 44.04
CA SER A 516 17.14 -3.54 42.80
C SER A 516 16.22 -3.04 41.68
N VAL A 517 16.55 -3.34 40.42
CA VAL A 517 15.69 -3.03 39.26
C VAL A 517 14.29 -3.63 39.42
N THR A 518 14.18 -4.86 39.92
CA THR A 518 12.91 -5.52 40.24
C THR A 518 12.11 -4.72 41.27
N ALA A 519 12.73 -4.29 42.37
CA ALA A 519 12.08 -3.49 43.40
C ALA A 519 11.63 -2.11 42.88
N LEU A 520 12.42 -1.47 42.02
CA LEU A 520 12.05 -0.22 41.37
C LEU A 520 10.86 -0.40 40.41
N MET A 521 10.85 -1.43 39.56
CA MET A 521 9.73 -1.71 38.65
C MET A 521 8.43 -2.01 39.43
N LEU A 522 8.50 -2.80 40.51
CA LEU A 522 7.37 -3.05 41.41
C LEU A 522 6.84 -1.74 42.05
N ARG A 523 7.75 -0.89 42.58
CA ARG A 523 7.41 0.43 43.14
C ARG A 523 6.72 1.33 42.10
N ARG A 524 7.25 1.40 40.87
CA ARG A 524 6.68 2.24 39.80
C ARG A 524 5.34 1.70 39.32
N ALA A 525 5.15 0.39 39.20
CA ALA A 525 3.87 -0.21 38.85
C ALA A 525 2.80 0.13 39.90
N GLY A 526 3.14 0.00 41.18
CA GLY A 526 2.27 0.40 42.30
C GLY A 526 2.08 1.91 42.48
N GLN A 527 2.89 2.77 41.85
CA GLN A 527 2.64 4.23 41.77
C GLN A 527 1.72 4.56 40.59
N LEU A 528 2.00 4.02 39.40
CA LEU A 528 1.18 4.21 38.20
C LEU A 528 -0.27 3.76 38.41
N GLU A 529 -0.50 2.66 39.13
CA GLU A 529 -1.86 2.18 39.43
C GLU A 529 -2.64 3.10 40.38
N ARG A 530 -1.95 3.88 41.22
CA ARG A 530 -2.54 4.90 42.10
C ARG A 530 -2.69 6.28 41.45
N LEU A 531 -1.91 6.57 40.41
CA LEU A 531 -2.11 7.72 39.52
C LEU A 531 -3.25 7.48 38.52
N GLY A 532 -3.59 6.20 38.30
CA GLY A 532 -4.77 5.81 37.53
C GLY A 532 -6.08 6.21 38.21
N ASN A 533 -7.04 6.69 37.40
CA ASN A 533 -8.41 6.95 37.88
C ASN A 533 -9.29 5.72 37.59
N PRO A 534 -9.66 4.91 38.60
CA PRO A 534 -10.46 3.70 38.39
C PRO A 534 -11.92 3.98 37.96
N LEU A 535 -12.34 5.25 37.92
CA LEU A 535 -13.64 5.69 37.41
C LEU A 535 -13.53 6.34 36.01
N ALA A 536 -12.33 6.45 35.44
CA ALA A 536 -12.13 6.85 34.05
C ALA A 536 -12.30 5.65 33.10
N SER A 537 -12.85 5.92 31.91
CA SER A 537 -12.90 4.96 30.80
C SER A 537 -11.50 4.69 30.26
N GLU A 538 -10.72 5.76 30.05
CA GLU A 538 -9.31 5.68 29.72
C GLU A 538 -8.46 5.83 31.00
N ASP A 539 -8.39 4.78 31.82
CA ASP A 539 -7.46 4.71 32.96
C ASP A 539 -6.01 4.53 32.47
N LEU A 540 -5.43 5.62 31.95
CA LEU A 540 -4.09 5.65 31.36
C LEU A 540 -2.99 5.29 32.37
N GLY A 541 -3.16 5.65 33.65
CA GLY A 541 -2.23 5.30 34.72
C GLY A 541 -2.21 3.80 34.99
N PHE A 542 -3.38 3.14 35.05
CA PHE A 542 -3.43 1.70 35.17
C PHE A 542 -2.98 0.96 33.90
N ARG A 543 -3.27 1.49 32.70
CA ARG A 543 -2.73 0.96 31.44
C ARG A 543 -1.20 0.98 31.43
N ALA A 544 -0.60 2.07 31.90
CA ALA A 544 0.85 2.18 32.08
C ALA A 544 1.40 1.21 33.14
N ALA A 545 0.72 1.07 34.28
CA ALA A 545 1.07 0.07 35.29
C ALA A 545 1.08 -1.35 34.70
N CYS A 546 0.09 -1.69 33.87
CA CYS A 546 -0.01 -2.99 33.21
C CYS A 546 1.08 -3.23 32.15
N GLN A 547 1.44 -2.19 31.38
CA GLN A 547 2.58 -2.25 30.48
C GLN A 547 3.88 -2.53 31.26
N LEU A 548 4.07 -1.85 32.40
CA LEU A 548 5.23 -2.07 33.26
C LEU A 548 5.24 -3.47 33.90
N GLY A 549 4.08 -4.03 34.28
CA GLY A 549 3.97 -5.42 34.71
C GLY A 549 4.35 -6.43 33.63
N THR A 550 4.04 -6.14 32.36
CA THR A 550 4.47 -6.94 31.19
C THR A 550 5.99 -6.88 31.01
N ILE A 551 6.59 -5.69 31.19
CA ILE A 551 8.04 -5.47 31.13
C ILE A 551 8.75 -6.21 32.28
N LEU A 552 8.23 -6.12 33.51
CA LEU A 552 8.77 -6.82 34.67
C LEU A 552 8.79 -8.34 34.44
N ALA A 553 7.73 -8.92 33.85
CA ALA A 553 7.67 -10.34 33.46
C ALA A 553 8.60 -10.73 32.27
N THR A 554 9.43 -9.81 31.80
CA THR A 554 10.56 -10.06 30.88
C THR A 554 11.92 -9.91 31.58
N TRP A 555 11.97 -9.12 32.66
CA TRP A 555 13.16 -8.89 33.49
C TRP A 555 13.35 -9.96 34.59
N ASP A 556 12.26 -10.27 35.29
CA ASP A 556 12.20 -11.09 36.50
C ASP A 556 10.83 -11.80 36.55
N GLU A 557 10.78 -13.00 35.97
CA GLU A 557 9.54 -13.78 35.83
C GLU A 557 8.91 -14.17 37.19
N LYS A 558 9.74 -14.43 38.20
CA LYS A 558 9.30 -14.91 39.52
C LYS A 558 8.62 -13.80 40.31
N GLU A 559 9.27 -12.65 40.44
CA GLU A 559 8.74 -11.52 41.23
C GLU A 559 7.65 -10.75 40.48
N ALA A 560 7.49 -10.95 39.17
CA ALA A 560 6.36 -10.45 38.40
C ALA A 560 5.02 -11.13 38.75
N LEU A 561 5.03 -12.43 39.07
CA LEU A 561 3.79 -13.23 39.14
C LEU A 561 2.74 -12.70 40.15
N PRO A 562 3.10 -12.28 41.38
CA PRO A 562 2.13 -11.70 42.31
C PRO A 562 1.48 -10.40 41.79
N LEU A 563 2.26 -9.53 41.15
CA LEU A 563 1.78 -8.30 40.52
C LEU A 563 0.80 -8.61 39.39
N LEU A 564 1.12 -9.60 38.54
CA LEU A 564 0.23 -10.03 37.46
C LEU A 564 -1.09 -10.63 37.97
N LYS A 565 -1.09 -11.34 39.11
CA LYS A 565 -2.32 -11.84 39.74
C LYS A 565 -3.22 -10.70 40.23
N ASP A 566 -2.68 -9.69 40.89
CA ASP A 566 -3.42 -8.48 41.31
C ASP A 566 -3.93 -7.68 40.09
N PHE A 567 -3.05 -7.39 39.14
CA PHE A 567 -3.42 -6.59 37.96
C PHE A 567 -4.40 -7.32 37.03
N SER A 568 -4.42 -8.65 36.99
CA SER A 568 -5.49 -9.42 36.30
C SER A 568 -6.87 -9.13 36.92
N LYS A 569 -6.97 -9.21 38.25
CA LYS A 569 -8.21 -8.94 39.00
C LYS A 569 -8.67 -7.49 38.85
N LYS A 570 -7.72 -6.55 38.80
CA LYS A 570 -7.98 -5.12 38.52
C LYS A 570 -8.39 -4.85 37.07
N CYS A 571 -7.81 -5.51 36.07
CA CYS A 571 -8.23 -5.41 34.65
C CYS A 571 -9.69 -5.85 34.51
N ARG A 572 -10.03 -7.02 35.05
CA ARG A 572 -11.41 -7.52 35.12
C ARG A 572 -12.35 -6.50 35.79
N THR A 573 -12.03 -6.09 37.02
CA THR A 573 -12.87 -5.17 37.83
C THR A 573 -13.06 -3.79 37.19
N ARG A 574 -12.10 -3.32 36.38
CA ARG A 574 -12.22 -2.05 35.63
C ARG A 574 -13.05 -2.23 34.35
N SER A 575 -12.80 -3.27 33.54
CA SER A 575 -13.57 -3.56 32.32
C SER A 575 -15.04 -3.91 32.60
N ASP A 576 -15.29 -4.66 33.67
CA ASP A 576 -16.64 -5.06 34.08
C ASP A 576 -17.59 -3.87 34.37
N ARG A 577 -17.06 -2.65 34.56
CA ARG A 577 -17.81 -1.39 34.76
C ARG A 577 -18.35 -0.78 33.45
N TRP A 578 -17.62 -0.94 32.34
CA TRP A 578 -17.92 -0.25 31.08
C TRP A 578 -18.82 -1.09 30.15
N ARG A 579 -18.93 -2.41 30.41
CA ARG A 579 -19.79 -3.41 29.75
C ARG A 579 -21.12 -2.90 29.18
N ASN A 580 -21.84 -2.07 29.93
CA ASN A 580 -23.21 -1.62 29.61
C ASN A 580 -23.28 -0.22 28.98
N GLN A 581 -22.16 0.48 28.77
CA GLN A 581 -22.20 1.90 28.38
C GLN A 581 -22.44 2.11 26.87
N PRO A 582 -23.37 2.99 26.46
CA PRO A 582 -23.74 3.13 25.05
C PRO A 582 -22.67 3.69 24.10
N GLN A 583 -21.70 4.49 24.59
CA GLN A 583 -20.67 5.12 23.74
C GLN A 583 -19.37 5.42 24.51
N SER A 584 -18.35 4.56 24.37
CA SER A 584 -16.95 4.96 24.56
C SER A 584 -16.03 4.14 23.65
N PRO A 585 -15.47 4.72 22.58
CA PRO A 585 -14.70 3.97 21.58
C PRO A 585 -13.28 3.59 22.01
N ASN A 586 -12.91 3.73 23.30
CA ASN A 586 -11.56 3.46 23.82
C ASN A 586 -11.52 2.64 25.14
N ALA A 587 -12.64 2.51 25.87
CA ALA A 587 -12.66 2.10 27.28
C ALA A 587 -12.15 0.67 27.56
N ASP A 588 -12.75 -0.35 26.94
CA ASP A 588 -12.50 -1.76 27.28
C ASP A 588 -11.34 -2.41 26.52
N GLN A 589 -11.09 -1.97 25.28
CA GLN A 589 -10.25 -2.64 24.28
C GLN A 589 -8.86 -3.00 24.83
N ASN A 590 -8.22 -2.02 25.48
CA ASN A 590 -6.87 -2.15 26.01
C ASN A 590 -6.81 -3.06 27.23
N LEU A 591 -7.86 -3.10 28.07
CA LEU A 591 -7.89 -3.92 29.28
C LEU A 591 -8.24 -5.37 28.98
N ALA A 592 -9.12 -5.63 28.01
CA ALA A 592 -9.43 -6.98 27.54
C ALA A 592 -8.18 -7.69 26.96
N ALA A 593 -7.47 -7.03 26.04
CA ALA A 593 -6.22 -7.56 25.47
C ALA A 593 -5.08 -7.66 26.50
N THR A 594 -5.06 -6.77 27.51
CA THR A 594 -4.09 -6.85 28.63
C THR A 594 -4.36 -8.03 29.54
N LEU A 595 -5.63 -8.27 29.94
CA LEU A 595 -6.02 -9.41 30.75
C LEU A 595 -5.69 -10.73 30.03
N ALA A 596 -6.01 -10.82 28.74
CA ALA A 596 -5.66 -11.96 27.90
C ALA A 596 -4.14 -12.25 27.90
N ARG A 597 -3.32 -11.20 27.71
CA ARG A 597 -1.85 -11.27 27.76
C ARG A 597 -1.34 -11.71 29.14
N PHE A 598 -1.94 -11.20 30.23
CA PHE A 598 -1.59 -11.61 31.59
C PHE A 598 -1.94 -13.06 31.87
N THR A 599 -3.09 -13.56 31.42
CA THR A 599 -3.42 -14.99 31.49
C THR A 599 -2.37 -15.84 30.79
N GLN A 600 -1.93 -15.47 29.58
CA GLN A 600 -0.88 -16.22 28.87
C GLN A 600 0.47 -16.21 29.60
N ILE A 601 0.88 -15.07 30.16
CA ILE A 601 2.12 -14.98 30.94
C ILE A 601 2.00 -15.80 32.22
N ARG A 602 0.90 -15.68 32.97
CA ARG A 602 0.63 -16.47 34.18
C ARG A 602 0.71 -17.97 33.91
N VAL A 603 0.07 -18.45 32.84
CA VAL A 603 0.15 -19.87 32.42
C VAL A 603 1.57 -20.29 32.03
N ARG A 604 2.35 -19.44 31.34
CA ARG A 604 3.79 -19.70 31.08
C ARG A 604 4.58 -19.90 32.37
N LEU A 605 4.21 -19.19 33.43
CA LEU A 605 4.81 -19.26 34.77
C LEU A 605 4.20 -20.35 35.67
N GLY A 606 3.42 -21.29 35.12
CA GLY A 606 2.82 -22.41 35.83
C GLY A 606 1.49 -22.12 36.53
N ASP A 607 0.97 -20.89 36.45
CA ASP A 607 -0.29 -20.48 37.07
C ASP A 607 -1.50 -20.83 36.18
N VAL A 608 -1.78 -22.13 36.04
CA VAL A 608 -2.81 -22.68 35.14
C VAL A 608 -4.23 -22.19 35.50
N GLU A 609 -4.50 -21.95 36.79
CA GLU A 609 -5.77 -21.39 37.30
C GLU A 609 -6.15 -20.05 36.64
N ALA A 610 -5.19 -19.33 36.06
CA ALA A 610 -5.44 -18.11 35.28
C ALA A 610 -6.36 -18.33 34.06
N LEU A 611 -6.43 -19.57 33.54
CA LEU A 611 -7.38 -19.95 32.47
C LEU A 611 -8.82 -20.00 32.99
N ASP A 612 -9.04 -20.46 34.22
CA ASP A 612 -10.36 -20.53 34.86
C ASP A 612 -10.84 -19.14 35.32
N GLU A 613 -9.94 -18.33 35.90
CA GLU A 613 -10.22 -16.91 36.20
C GLU A 613 -10.67 -16.15 34.94
N TYR A 614 -9.95 -16.36 33.82
CA TYR A 614 -10.24 -15.73 32.53
C TYR A 614 -11.51 -16.30 31.90
N ALA A 615 -11.75 -17.61 31.93
CA ALA A 615 -13.00 -18.21 31.45
C ALA A 615 -14.21 -17.65 32.23
N GLY A 616 -14.07 -17.44 33.54
CA GLY A 616 -15.08 -16.81 34.38
C GLY A 616 -15.30 -15.32 34.11
N TRP A 617 -14.35 -14.59 33.50
CA TRP A 617 -14.57 -13.25 32.97
C TRP A 617 -15.21 -13.29 31.59
N LEU A 618 -14.69 -14.14 30.70
CA LEU A 618 -15.12 -14.31 29.32
C LEU A 618 -16.62 -14.64 29.22
N ARG A 619 -17.16 -15.41 30.18
CA ARG A 619 -18.60 -15.69 30.36
C ARG A 619 -19.47 -14.48 30.77
N THR A 620 -18.92 -13.26 30.76
CA THR A 620 -19.65 -12.01 30.97
C THR A 620 -19.46 -11.01 29.83
N THR A 621 -18.48 -11.25 28.96
CA THR A 621 -18.04 -10.33 27.91
C THR A 621 -19.06 -10.28 26.77
N THR A 622 -19.31 -9.09 26.21
CA THR A 622 -20.18 -8.90 25.03
C THR A 622 -19.35 -8.79 23.75
N PRO A 623 -19.93 -8.98 22.54
CA PRO A 623 -19.21 -8.74 21.28
C PRO A 623 -18.64 -7.32 21.22
N ARG A 624 -19.40 -6.36 21.75
CA ARG A 624 -19.07 -4.94 21.75
C ARG A 624 -17.85 -4.58 22.57
N MET A 625 -17.63 -5.24 23.71
CA MET A 625 -16.41 -5.03 24.52
C MET A 625 -15.13 -5.38 23.75
N LEU A 626 -15.24 -6.22 22.71
CA LEU A 626 -14.13 -6.75 21.93
C LEU A 626 -14.06 -6.20 20.48
N GLU A 627 -14.93 -5.26 20.10
CA GLU A 627 -15.11 -4.79 18.70
C GLU A 627 -13.78 -4.40 18.00
N TYR A 628 -12.84 -3.83 18.76
CA TYR A 628 -11.48 -3.51 18.33
C TYR A 628 -10.51 -4.33 19.18
N GLY A 629 -9.79 -5.28 18.57
CA GLY A 629 -8.85 -6.17 19.26
C GLY A 629 -9.41 -7.54 19.67
N ILE A 630 -10.52 -8.00 19.07
CA ILE A 630 -11.18 -9.29 19.42
C ILE A 630 -10.22 -10.48 19.48
N PHE A 631 -9.28 -10.59 18.53
CA PHE A 631 -8.35 -11.72 18.46
C PHE A 631 -7.31 -11.66 19.57
N ASP A 632 -6.78 -10.49 19.92
CA ASP A 632 -5.87 -10.32 21.06
C ASP A 632 -6.57 -10.66 22.39
N ALA A 633 -7.83 -10.23 22.54
CA ALA A 633 -8.63 -10.50 23.74
C ALA A 633 -9.07 -11.97 23.86
N LEU A 634 -9.32 -12.67 22.74
CA LEU A 634 -9.66 -14.10 22.69
C LEU A 634 -8.44 -15.03 22.60
N GLN A 635 -7.21 -14.51 22.53
CA GLN A 635 -6.01 -15.34 22.31
C GLN A 635 -5.81 -16.48 23.32
N PRO A 636 -6.18 -16.39 24.62
CA PRO A 636 -6.14 -17.54 25.54
C PRO A 636 -7.11 -18.66 25.14
N LEU A 637 -8.32 -18.32 24.68
CA LEU A 637 -9.28 -19.30 24.14
C LEU A 637 -8.78 -19.93 22.84
N LEU A 638 -8.09 -19.17 21.98
CA LEU A 638 -7.49 -19.69 20.74
C LEU A 638 -6.26 -20.57 20.99
N ALA A 639 -5.52 -20.32 22.08
CA ALA A 639 -4.30 -21.06 22.43
C ALA A 639 -4.55 -22.30 23.31
N GLN A 640 -5.68 -22.37 24.01
CA GLN A 640 -6.07 -23.49 24.88
C GLN A 640 -7.57 -23.84 24.73
N PRO A 641 -8.07 -24.11 23.50
CA PRO A 641 -9.50 -24.27 23.23
C PRO A 641 -10.14 -25.46 23.96
N ASP A 642 -9.35 -26.50 24.25
CA ASP A 642 -9.79 -27.73 24.90
C ASP A 642 -9.70 -27.69 26.44
N HIS A 643 -9.21 -26.59 27.04
CA HIS A 643 -9.21 -26.46 28.50
C HIS A 643 -10.67 -26.46 29.02
N PRO A 644 -11.05 -27.28 30.02
CA PRO A 644 -12.47 -27.54 30.33
C PRO A 644 -13.32 -26.29 30.57
N ALA A 645 -12.81 -25.29 31.29
CA ALA A 645 -13.53 -24.04 31.50
C ALA A 645 -13.59 -23.14 30.26
N LEU A 646 -12.57 -23.15 29.40
CA LEU A 646 -12.57 -22.40 28.14
C LEU A 646 -13.53 -23.03 27.11
N ALA A 647 -13.53 -24.36 27.00
CA ALA A 647 -14.50 -25.10 26.21
C ALA A 647 -15.93 -24.80 26.69
N SER A 648 -16.19 -24.86 28.00
CA SER A 648 -17.48 -24.50 28.62
C SER A 648 -17.87 -23.03 28.40
N ALA A 649 -16.92 -22.10 28.50
CA ALA A 649 -17.15 -20.69 28.21
C ALA A 649 -17.50 -20.44 26.74
N SER A 650 -16.79 -21.09 25.80
CA SER A 650 -17.06 -20.96 24.36
C SER A 650 -18.44 -21.50 23.97
N ARG A 651 -18.88 -22.60 24.58
CA ARG A 651 -20.23 -23.13 24.35
C ARG A 651 -21.30 -22.17 24.83
N TRP A 652 -21.14 -21.63 26.05
CA TRP A 652 -22.06 -20.61 26.56
C TRP A 652 -22.07 -19.36 25.66
N LEU A 653 -20.90 -18.84 25.29
CA LEU A 653 -20.79 -17.67 24.40
C LEU A 653 -21.58 -17.87 23.11
N PHE A 654 -21.32 -18.97 22.39
CA PHE A 654 -21.72 -19.07 20.98
C PHE A 654 -22.99 -19.90 20.74
N ASN A 655 -23.58 -20.51 21.77
CA ASN A 655 -24.74 -21.40 21.64
C ASN A 655 -25.88 -21.13 22.62
N ASP A 656 -25.63 -20.49 23.79
CA ASP A 656 -26.68 -20.22 24.76
C ASP A 656 -27.53 -19.02 24.28
N PRO A 657 -28.87 -19.14 24.10
CA PRO A 657 -29.71 -18.03 23.66
C PRO A 657 -29.75 -16.83 24.63
N ARG A 658 -29.20 -16.97 25.84
CA ARG A 658 -29.04 -15.90 26.83
C ARG A 658 -27.71 -15.15 26.69
N SER A 659 -26.81 -15.61 25.82
CA SER A 659 -25.53 -14.96 25.55
C SER A 659 -25.72 -13.73 24.66
N PRO A 660 -25.08 -12.59 24.97
CA PRO A 660 -25.10 -11.39 24.12
C PRO A 660 -24.40 -11.58 22.76
N TRP A 661 -23.75 -12.73 22.54
CA TRP A 661 -23.13 -13.10 21.27
C TRP A 661 -24.07 -13.84 20.32
N VAL A 662 -25.27 -14.23 20.75
CA VAL A 662 -26.24 -14.96 19.90
C VAL A 662 -27.37 -14.00 19.48
N PRO A 663 -27.71 -13.88 18.18
CA PRO A 663 -27.08 -14.50 17.01
C PRO A 663 -25.65 -14.01 16.75
N LEU A 664 -24.80 -14.88 16.17
CA LEU A 664 -23.35 -14.71 16.09
C LEU A 664 -22.87 -13.43 15.37
N HIS A 665 -23.55 -13.02 14.30
CA HIS A 665 -23.12 -11.88 13.48
C HIS A 665 -23.86 -10.57 13.86
N PRO A 666 -23.18 -9.41 13.88
CA PRO A 666 -23.74 -8.13 14.35
C PRO A 666 -25.07 -7.72 13.69
N GLU A 667 -25.23 -8.02 12.40
CA GLU A 667 -26.35 -7.54 11.59
C GLU A 667 -27.68 -8.19 11.98
N ALA A 668 -27.67 -9.43 12.51
CA ALA A 668 -28.85 -10.07 13.09
C ALA A 668 -29.19 -9.55 14.50
N ARG A 669 -28.24 -8.89 15.18
CA ARG A 669 -28.47 -8.16 16.43
C ARG A 669 -28.91 -6.70 16.19
N GLY A 670 -28.79 -6.20 14.96
CA GLY A 670 -29.09 -4.80 14.60
C GLY A 670 -27.92 -3.83 14.84
N GLU A 671 -26.74 -4.36 15.12
CA GLU A 671 -25.50 -3.59 15.31
C GLU A 671 -24.95 -3.06 13.97
N PRO A 672 -24.14 -1.99 13.98
CA PRO A 672 -23.50 -1.46 12.78
C PRO A 672 -22.47 -2.44 12.19
N PHE A 673 -22.32 -2.40 10.87
CA PHE A 673 -21.41 -3.28 10.12
C PHE A 673 -19.95 -2.81 10.23
N SER A 674 -19.09 -3.57 10.90
CA SER A 674 -17.63 -3.33 10.88
C SER A 674 -16.98 -4.11 9.72
N HIS A 675 -16.44 -3.40 8.73
CA HIS A 675 -15.99 -3.98 7.47
C HIS A 675 -14.74 -4.89 7.57
N TRP A 676 -14.09 -4.96 8.73
CA TRP A 676 -12.70 -5.40 8.86
C TRP A 676 -12.48 -6.82 9.40
N GLN A 677 -13.53 -7.54 9.84
CA GLN A 677 -13.38 -8.83 10.53
C GLN A 677 -14.43 -9.86 10.06
N ASN A 678 -14.04 -10.83 9.22
CA ASN A 678 -14.88 -12.01 8.94
C ASN A 678 -14.60 -13.11 9.96
N LEU A 679 -15.35 -13.13 11.07
CA LEU A 679 -15.20 -14.14 12.13
C LEU A 679 -15.35 -15.58 11.62
N PHE A 680 -16.17 -15.82 10.60
CA PHE A 680 -16.51 -17.15 10.08
C PHE A 680 -15.45 -17.77 9.17
N ALA A 681 -14.46 -16.98 8.72
CA ALA A 681 -13.24 -17.49 8.07
C ALA A 681 -11.99 -17.30 8.96
N SER A 682 -12.18 -16.89 10.22
CA SER A 682 -11.09 -16.56 11.15
C SER A 682 -10.61 -17.75 11.98
N THR A 683 -9.49 -17.58 12.69
CA THR A 683 -8.97 -18.52 13.69
C THR A 683 -9.98 -18.92 14.77
N LEU A 684 -11.06 -18.16 14.99
CA LEU A 684 -12.13 -18.54 15.91
C LEU A 684 -12.83 -19.86 15.51
N MET A 685 -12.75 -20.24 14.23
CA MET A 685 -13.22 -21.55 13.72
C MET A 685 -12.43 -22.75 14.26
N VAL A 686 -11.28 -22.54 14.91
CA VAL A 686 -10.54 -23.58 15.67
C VAL A 686 -11.28 -23.98 16.95
N VAL A 687 -12.12 -23.09 17.51
CA VAL A 687 -12.84 -23.33 18.77
C VAL A 687 -14.11 -24.16 18.51
N ALA A 688 -14.20 -25.34 19.15
CA ALA A 688 -15.33 -26.25 18.98
C ALA A 688 -16.70 -25.60 19.25
N GLY A 689 -16.83 -24.88 20.38
CA GLY A 689 -18.07 -24.17 20.72
C GLY A 689 -18.49 -23.09 19.71
N PHE A 690 -17.54 -22.47 18.98
CA PHE A 690 -17.88 -21.54 17.90
C PHE A 690 -18.38 -22.29 16.67
N ARG A 691 -17.75 -23.41 16.28
CA ARG A 691 -18.24 -24.26 15.18
C ARG A 691 -19.63 -24.80 15.44
N GLU A 692 -19.93 -25.20 16.68
CA GLU A 692 -21.26 -25.63 17.12
C GLU A 692 -22.32 -24.54 16.86
N GLY A 693 -22.03 -23.28 17.25
CA GLY A 693 -22.92 -22.15 17.03
C GLY A 693 -23.08 -21.76 15.55
N VAL A 694 -22.02 -21.90 14.74
CA VAL A 694 -22.07 -21.68 13.29
C VAL A 694 -22.91 -22.76 12.59
N LEU A 695 -22.82 -24.02 13.03
CA LEU A 695 -23.69 -25.09 12.54
C LEU A 695 -25.17 -24.87 12.90
N ALA A 696 -25.46 -24.34 14.08
CA ALA A 696 -26.82 -23.94 14.46
C ALA A 696 -27.32 -22.76 13.60
N GLY A 697 -26.48 -21.75 13.37
CA GLY A 697 -26.81 -20.60 12.52
C GLY A 697 -27.02 -20.95 11.04
N LEU A 698 -26.32 -21.95 10.51
CA LEU A 698 -26.55 -22.47 9.15
C LEU A 698 -27.94 -23.09 8.99
N ALA A 699 -28.52 -23.65 10.05
CA ALA A 699 -29.89 -24.17 10.04
C ALA A 699 -30.97 -23.07 10.18
N ASP A 700 -30.59 -21.83 10.50
CA ASP A 700 -31.54 -20.74 10.75
C ASP A 700 -32.06 -20.12 9.44
N LYS A 701 -33.32 -20.44 9.11
CA LYS A 701 -34.03 -19.89 7.96
C LYS A 701 -34.72 -18.54 8.22
N THR A 702 -34.47 -17.88 9.35
CA THR A 702 -35.03 -16.55 9.67
C THR A 702 -34.64 -15.51 8.59
N PRO A 703 -35.60 -14.73 8.03
CA PRO A 703 -35.31 -13.69 7.04
C PRO A 703 -34.44 -12.56 7.60
N LEU A 704 -33.25 -12.39 7.03
CA LEU A 704 -32.22 -11.46 7.51
C LEU A 704 -32.17 -10.16 6.69
N GLY A 705 -32.38 -10.23 5.38
CA GLY A 705 -32.23 -9.08 4.51
C GLY A 705 -32.58 -9.33 3.05
N SER A 706 -32.10 -8.44 2.19
CA SER A 706 -32.21 -8.51 0.73
C SER A 706 -30.92 -8.08 0.06
N VAL A 707 -30.56 -8.77 -1.03
CA VAL A 707 -29.45 -8.40 -1.92
C VAL A 707 -30.00 -7.79 -3.21
N GLU A 708 -29.27 -6.86 -3.81
CA GLU A 708 -29.59 -6.19 -5.06
C GLU A 708 -28.30 -6.04 -5.89
N ARG A 709 -28.39 -6.24 -7.21
CA ARG A 709 -27.29 -5.96 -8.14
C ARG A 709 -27.53 -4.59 -8.80
N GLY A 710 -26.58 -3.66 -8.67
CA GLY A 710 -26.63 -2.37 -9.34
C GLY A 710 -26.31 -2.46 -10.83
N GLU A 711 -26.71 -1.44 -11.59
CA GLU A 711 -26.51 -1.34 -13.05
C GLU A 711 -25.02 -1.32 -13.45
N ASN A 712 -24.16 -0.77 -12.58
CA ASN A 712 -22.70 -0.78 -12.71
C ASN A 712 -22.05 -2.12 -12.28
N GLY A 713 -22.86 -3.11 -11.87
CA GLY A 713 -22.41 -4.40 -11.36
C GLY A 713 -22.08 -4.44 -9.86
N GLU A 714 -22.29 -3.35 -9.10
CA GLU A 714 -22.06 -3.35 -7.64
C GLU A 714 -23.09 -4.24 -6.91
N ILE A 715 -22.66 -4.98 -5.88
CA ILE A 715 -23.57 -5.80 -5.07
C ILE A 715 -23.96 -5.01 -3.81
N ARG A 716 -25.26 -4.87 -3.54
CA ARG A 716 -25.81 -4.13 -2.38
C ARG A 716 -26.53 -5.11 -1.45
N LEU A 717 -26.09 -5.23 -0.19
CA LEU A 717 -26.80 -5.97 0.86
C LEU A 717 -27.50 -4.97 1.80
N LYS A 718 -28.80 -5.15 2.01
CA LYS A 718 -29.60 -4.43 3.02
C LYS A 718 -30.13 -5.43 4.05
N PHE A 719 -29.84 -5.19 5.31
CA PHE A 719 -30.32 -6.01 6.44
C PHE A 719 -31.64 -5.47 7.00
N ASN A 720 -32.49 -6.33 7.56
CA ASN A 720 -33.80 -5.97 8.07
C ASN A 720 -33.73 -5.14 9.37
N LYS A 721 -32.72 -5.38 10.22
CA LYS A 721 -32.52 -4.73 11.52
C LYS A 721 -31.49 -3.60 11.52
N SER A 722 -30.84 -3.29 10.40
CA SER A 722 -29.80 -2.25 10.31
C SER A 722 -30.18 -1.22 9.24
N PRO A 723 -30.04 0.09 9.50
CA PRO A 723 -30.25 1.13 8.49
C PRO A 723 -29.14 1.17 7.43
N SER A 724 -28.04 0.42 7.63
CA SER A 724 -26.88 0.40 6.75
C SER A 724 -27.12 -0.46 5.50
N ILE A 725 -26.59 -0.01 4.36
CA ILE A 725 -26.54 -0.79 3.10
C ILE A 725 -25.06 -1.03 2.76
N THR A 726 -24.62 -2.28 2.84
CA THR A 726 -23.24 -2.66 2.50
C THR A 726 -23.13 -2.80 0.98
N THR A 727 -22.18 -2.09 0.36
CA THR A 727 -21.99 -2.10 -1.11
C THR A 727 -20.60 -2.63 -1.48
N PHE A 728 -20.53 -3.53 -2.45
CA PHE A 728 -19.31 -4.18 -2.93
C PHE A 728 -19.05 -3.81 -4.40
N SER A 729 -17.81 -3.43 -4.72
CA SER A 729 -17.41 -3.00 -6.07
C SER A 729 -16.83 -4.15 -6.90
N ARG A 730 -16.83 -3.97 -8.23
CA ARG A 730 -16.39 -4.93 -9.26
C ARG A 730 -14.91 -5.33 -9.18
N SER A 731 -14.11 -4.69 -8.33
CA SER A 731 -12.75 -5.13 -7.97
C SER A 731 -12.72 -6.41 -7.12
N THR A 732 -13.87 -6.83 -6.57
CA THR A 732 -14.04 -8.16 -5.96
C THR A 732 -14.63 -9.12 -6.98
N GLY A 733 -13.89 -10.18 -7.31
CA GLY A 733 -14.16 -11.12 -8.42
C GLY A 733 -15.34 -12.07 -8.18
N PHE A 734 -16.53 -11.54 -7.92
CA PHE A 734 -17.77 -12.29 -7.85
C PHE A 734 -18.37 -12.45 -9.25
N ASP A 735 -18.27 -13.66 -9.78
CA ASP A 735 -19.07 -14.12 -10.92
C ASP A 735 -20.54 -14.27 -10.47
N VAL A 736 -21.35 -13.23 -10.73
CA VAL A 736 -22.75 -13.15 -10.30
C VAL A 736 -23.65 -13.90 -11.28
N GLU A 737 -23.87 -15.17 -10.99
CA GLU A 737 -24.67 -16.09 -11.80
C GLU A 737 -26.18 -15.78 -11.65
N GLY A 738 -26.80 -15.19 -12.68
CA GLY A 738 -28.26 -15.03 -12.78
C GLY A 738 -28.88 -13.79 -12.11
N GLY A 739 -28.11 -12.97 -11.40
CA GLY A 739 -28.63 -11.76 -10.73
C GLY A 739 -29.06 -10.66 -11.72
N VAL A 740 -30.36 -10.37 -11.82
CA VAL A 740 -30.92 -9.28 -12.64
C VAL A 740 -30.67 -7.93 -11.95
N ALA A 741 -30.20 -6.94 -12.72
CA ALA A 741 -29.92 -5.61 -12.19
C ALA A 741 -31.21 -4.91 -11.70
N GLY A 742 -31.13 -4.21 -10.58
CA GLY A 742 -32.25 -3.53 -9.92
C GLY A 742 -33.23 -4.43 -9.17
N VAL A 743 -33.17 -5.76 -9.34
CA VAL A 743 -34.04 -6.73 -8.65
C VAL A 743 -33.49 -7.05 -7.26
N LYS A 744 -34.40 -7.16 -6.28
CA LYS A 744 -34.10 -7.49 -4.89
C LYS A 744 -34.45 -8.94 -4.58
N TYR A 745 -33.47 -9.69 -4.07
CA TYR A 745 -33.59 -11.10 -3.72
C TYR A 745 -33.48 -11.25 -2.19
N PRO A 746 -34.44 -11.88 -1.50
CA PRO A 746 -34.37 -12.06 -0.04
C PRO A 746 -33.30 -13.11 0.35
N PHE A 747 -32.70 -12.94 1.53
CA PHE A 747 -31.78 -13.90 2.12
C PHE A 747 -32.00 -14.06 3.64
N ARG A 748 -31.64 -15.24 4.15
CA ARG A 748 -31.85 -15.74 5.50
C ARG A 748 -30.53 -15.74 6.31
N ASN A 749 -30.59 -16.02 7.62
CA ASN A 749 -29.38 -16.11 8.46
C ASN A 749 -28.41 -17.19 7.94
N GLY A 750 -28.90 -18.40 7.61
CA GLY A 750 -28.09 -19.48 7.04
C GLY A 750 -27.44 -19.13 5.70
N ASP A 751 -28.14 -18.40 4.82
CA ASP A 751 -27.60 -17.92 3.54
C ASP A 751 -26.39 -16.99 3.76
N TYR A 752 -26.50 -16.04 4.70
CA TYR A 752 -25.44 -15.09 5.01
C TYR A 752 -24.22 -15.77 5.64
N LEU A 753 -24.44 -16.78 6.49
CA LEU A 753 -23.36 -17.57 7.09
C LEU A 753 -22.66 -18.47 6.07
N ALA A 754 -23.39 -19.12 5.16
CA ALA A 754 -22.80 -19.89 4.06
C ALA A 754 -21.94 -19.01 3.14
N TRP A 755 -22.41 -17.80 2.80
CA TRP A 755 -21.60 -16.82 2.06
C TRP A 755 -20.32 -16.45 2.81
N LYS A 756 -20.39 -16.13 4.11
CA LYS A 756 -19.21 -15.79 4.93
C LYS A 756 -18.22 -16.96 5.08
N LEU A 757 -18.72 -18.20 5.15
CA LEU A 757 -17.94 -19.42 5.23
C LEU A 757 -17.24 -19.77 3.92
N SER A 758 -17.81 -19.44 2.75
CA SER A 758 -17.17 -19.69 1.45
C SER A 758 -15.78 -19.01 1.30
N GLY A 759 -15.48 -18.01 2.14
CA GLY A 759 -14.14 -17.41 2.27
C GLY A 759 -13.06 -18.28 2.92
N LEU A 760 -13.43 -19.45 3.47
CA LEU A 760 -12.55 -20.45 4.08
C LEU A 760 -12.15 -21.52 3.06
N GLN A 761 -10.87 -21.93 3.04
CA GLN A 761 -10.34 -22.87 2.05
C GLN A 761 -11.08 -24.23 2.08
N GLY A 762 -11.42 -24.72 0.89
CA GLY A 762 -12.19 -25.95 0.68
C GLY A 762 -13.68 -25.85 1.00
N CYS A 763 -14.19 -24.70 1.47
CA CYS A 763 -15.58 -24.55 1.85
C CYS A 763 -16.47 -24.27 0.62
N PRO A 764 -17.58 -25.00 0.41
CA PRO A 764 -18.39 -24.88 -0.81
C PRO A 764 -18.80 -23.46 -1.20
N ARG A 765 -18.83 -23.19 -2.52
CA ARG A 765 -19.29 -21.90 -3.08
C ARG A 765 -20.74 -21.63 -2.67
N PHE A 766 -21.03 -20.39 -2.31
CA PHE A 766 -22.39 -19.90 -2.10
C PHE A 766 -22.59 -18.56 -2.83
N ASP A 767 -23.72 -18.40 -3.50
CA ASP A 767 -24.15 -17.13 -4.11
C ASP A 767 -25.59 -16.78 -3.67
N PHE A 768 -25.84 -15.51 -3.36
CA PHE A 768 -27.17 -15.03 -2.97
C PHE A 768 -28.17 -15.00 -4.14
N PHE A 769 -27.69 -14.90 -5.38
CA PHE A 769 -28.53 -14.79 -6.59
C PHE A 769 -28.99 -16.15 -7.14
N TRP A 770 -28.47 -17.26 -6.61
CA TRP A 770 -28.97 -18.61 -6.92
C TRP A 770 -30.42 -18.83 -6.45
N SER A 771 -31.09 -19.81 -7.06
CA SER A 771 -32.42 -20.25 -6.63
C SER A 771 -32.41 -20.78 -5.19
N GLU A 772 -33.52 -20.64 -4.46
CA GLU A 772 -33.54 -21.00 -3.03
C GLU A 772 -33.20 -22.48 -2.78
N ALA A 773 -33.56 -23.39 -3.70
CA ALA A 773 -33.14 -24.79 -3.66
C ALA A 773 -31.60 -24.95 -3.72
N ARG A 774 -30.93 -24.29 -4.68
CA ARG A 774 -29.47 -24.34 -4.82
C ARG A 774 -28.76 -23.63 -3.65
N ARG A 775 -29.40 -22.64 -3.02
CA ARG A 775 -28.91 -22.02 -1.77
C ARG A 775 -29.06 -22.96 -0.57
N ASP A 776 -30.18 -23.68 -0.45
CA ASP A 776 -30.38 -24.73 0.57
C ASP A 776 -29.35 -25.87 0.43
N GLU A 777 -29.10 -26.33 -0.80
CA GLU A 777 -28.07 -27.32 -1.12
C GLU A 777 -26.67 -26.83 -0.70
N ALA A 778 -26.32 -25.59 -1.03
CA ALA A 778 -25.04 -24.99 -0.66
C ALA A 778 -24.89 -24.80 0.86
N VAL A 779 -25.95 -24.38 1.56
CA VAL A 779 -25.98 -24.31 3.04
C VAL A 779 -25.76 -25.70 3.66
N ALA A 780 -26.43 -26.73 3.14
CA ALA A 780 -26.25 -28.11 3.59
C ALA A 780 -24.83 -28.64 3.30
N ALA A 781 -24.24 -28.28 2.15
CA ALA A 781 -22.86 -28.60 1.80
C ALA A 781 -21.86 -27.92 2.76
N CYS A 782 -22.03 -26.63 3.07
CA CYS A 782 -21.22 -25.90 4.05
C CYS A 782 -21.33 -26.51 5.47
N ALA A 783 -22.54 -26.90 5.88
CA ALA A 783 -22.73 -27.59 7.16
C ALA A 783 -22.06 -28.98 7.19
N THR A 784 -22.05 -29.69 6.06
CA THR A 784 -21.42 -31.01 5.92
C THR A 784 -19.89 -30.90 5.92
N PHE A 785 -19.34 -29.93 5.19
CA PHE A 785 -17.93 -29.53 5.24
C PHE A 785 -17.49 -29.22 6.68
N LEU A 786 -18.23 -28.38 7.39
CA LEU A 786 -17.85 -27.93 8.73
C LEU A 786 -17.95 -29.05 9.78
N LYS A 787 -18.89 -29.98 9.64
CA LYS A 787 -18.94 -31.20 10.47
C LYS A 787 -17.75 -32.13 10.23
N ARG A 788 -17.38 -32.35 8.96
CA ARG A 788 -16.33 -33.32 8.56
C ARG A 788 -14.90 -32.79 8.77
N PHE A 789 -14.65 -31.55 8.37
CA PHE A 789 -13.30 -30.96 8.33
C PHE A 789 -13.06 -29.88 9.40
N GLY A 790 -14.11 -29.41 10.08
CA GLY A 790 -13.99 -28.43 11.17
C GLY A 790 -13.00 -28.80 12.29
N PRO A 791 -12.88 -30.08 12.72
CA PRO A 791 -11.86 -30.51 13.69
C PRO A 791 -10.42 -30.41 13.19
N LEU A 792 -10.18 -30.26 11.87
CA LEU A 792 -8.86 -30.12 11.26
C LEU A 792 -8.46 -28.65 11.03
N LEU A 793 -9.28 -27.69 11.49
CA LEU A 793 -8.98 -26.27 11.35
C LEU A 793 -7.94 -25.85 12.40
N THR A 794 -6.86 -25.22 11.94
CA THR A 794 -5.76 -24.64 12.74
C THR A 794 -5.66 -23.13 12.52
N ALA A 795 -4.95 -22.46 13.42
CA ALA A 795 -4.53 -21.06 13.31
C ALA A 795 -3.12 -20.89 12.69
N GLU A 796 -2.44 -21.99 12.36
CA GLU A 796 -1.13 -21.98 11.69
C GLU A 796 -1.30 -21.77 10.17
N ASP A 797 -0.61 -20.79 9.59
CA ASP A 797 -0.60 -20.60 8.13
C ASP A 797 0.26 -21.71 7.47
N PRO A 798 -0.31 -22.54 6.56
CA PRO A 798 0.39 -23.67 5.93
C PRO A 798 1.57 -23.25 5.04
N SER A 799 1.66 -21.99 4.64
CA SER A 799 2.77 -21.45 3.85
C SER A 799 3.97 -20.99 4.70
N GLY A 800 3.77 -20.79 6.01
CA GLY A 800 4.75 -20.16 6.91
C GLY A 800 4.95 -18.66 6.71
N VAL A 801 4.31 -18.04 5.71
CA VAL A 801 4.40 -16.60 5.44
C VAL A 801 3.36 -15.86 6.28
N ARG A 802 3.81 -14.89 7.11
CA ARG A 802 2.89 -14.02 7.85
C ARG A 802 2.22 -13.00 6.93
N ASN A 803 1.10 -13.38 6.34
CA ASN A 803 0.23 -12.47 5.59
C ASN A 803 -0.38 -11.42 6.54
N PHE A 804 -0.25 -10.13 6.20
CA PHE A 804 -0.74 -9.02 7.04
C PHE A 804 -2.27 -8.84 7.03
N THR A 805 -3.02 -9.71 6.35
CA THR A 805 -4.46 -9.56 6.06
C THR A 805 -5.35 -10.49 6.89
N GLY A 806 -5.30 -10.33 8.22
CA GLY A 806 -6.21 -10.96 9.17
C GLY A 806 -5.93 -12.44 9.51
N ALA A 807 -6.22 -12.82 10.75
CA ALA A 807 -6.01 -14.17 11.27
C ALA A 807 -7.08 -15.15 10.73
N LYS A 808 -6.79 -15.82 9.61
CA LYS A 808 -7.65 -16.86 9.01
C LYS A 808 -7.46 -18.22 9.68
N ALA A 809 -8.47 -19.09 9.57
CA ALA A 809 -8.30 -20.51 9.82
C ALA A 809 -7.86 -21.25 8.56
N HIS A 810 -7.09 -22.32 8.73
CA HIS A 810 -6.60 -23.19 7.64
C HIS A 810 -6.86 -24.65 7.97
N LEU A 811 -7.05 -25.50 6.95
CA LEU A 811 -7.12 -26.94 7.15
C LEU A 811 -5.72 -27.53 7.33
N LYS A 812 -5.57 -28.52 8.23
CA LYS A 812 -4.34 -29.26 8.47
C LYS A 812 -4.62 -30.76 8.51
N PHE A 813 -4.33 -31.46 7.42
CA PHE A 813 -4.47 -32.91 7.34
C PHE A 813 -3.27 -33.63 8.00
N PRO A 814 -3.49 -34.79 8.66
CA PRO A 814 -2.40 -35.59 9.21
C PRO A 814 -1.64 -36.33 8.10
N THR A 815 -0.31 -36.35 8.16
CA THR A 815 0.51 -37.16 7.25
C THR A 815 0.32 -38.65 7.55
N LEU A 816 -0.02 -39.45 6.53
CA LEU A 816 -0.17 -40.90 6.66
C LEU A 816 1.13 -41.62 6.25
N GLY A 817 1.50 -42.67 6.99
CA GLY A 817 2.64 -43.55 6.69
C GLY A 817 2.30 -44.74 5.76
N LYS A 818 1.08 -44.76 5.22
CA LYS A 818 0.53 -45.77 4.29
C LYS A 818 -0.47 -45.06 3.35
N PRO A 819 -0.84 -45.65 2.20
CA PRO A 819 -2.01 -45.22 1.44
C PRO A 819 -3.27 -45.19 2.31
N ALA A 820 -4.16 -44.23 2.06
CA ALA A 820 -5.38 -44.04 2.81
C ALA A 820 -6.39 -45.17 2.57
N THR A 821 -7.05 -45.65 3.63
CA THR A 821 -8.24 -46.50 3.52
C THR A 821 -9.52 -45.67 3.43
N LEU A 822 -10.65 -46.31 3.12
CA LEU A 822 -11.98 -45.70 3.19
C LEU A 822 -12.29 -45.13 4.58
N ASP A 823 -11.82 -45.78 5.66
CA ASP A 823 -11.95 -45.28 7.04
C ASP A 823 -11.14 -44.01 7.30
N ASP A 824 -9.93 -43.90 6.72
CA ASP A 824 -9.11 -42.69 6.81
C ASP A 824 -9.81 -41.51 6.09
N VAL A 825 -10.50 -41.77 4.97
CA VAL A 825 -11.33 -40.77 4.26
C VAL A 825 -12.59 -40.42 5.05
N ALA A 826 -13.30 -41.41 5.59
CA ALA A 826 -14.52 -41.20 6.39
C ALA A 826 -14.22 -40.36 7.64
N SER A 827 -13.11 -40.67 8.33
CA SER A 827 -12.59 -39.94 9.50
C SER A 827 -11.84 -38.65 9.14
N ALA A 828 -11.91 -38.18 7.88
CA ALA A 828 -11.26 -36.98 7.34
C ALA A 828 -9.72 -36.91 7.48
N ARG A 829 -9.05 -38.00 7.85
CA ARG A 829 -7.59 -38.13 7.88
C ARG A 829 -6.99 -38.07 6.46
N ALA A 830 -7.77 -38.45 5.46
CA ALA A 830 -7.44 -38.37 4.05
C ALA A 830 -8.53 -37.64 3.23
N ILE A 831 -8.15 -37.15 2.06
CA ILE A 831 -9.06 -36.51 1.09
C ILE A 831 -9.72 -37.58 0.20
N PHE A 832 -8.94 -38.58 -0.23
CA PHE A 832 -9.40 -39.69 -1.06
C PHE A 832 -8.71 -41.01 -0.67
N SER A 833 -9.14 -42.12 -1.27
CA SER A 833 -8.50 -43.43 -1.13
C SER A 833 -8.45 -44.12 -2.49
N LEU A 834 -7.44 -44.96 -2.70
CA LEU A 834 -7.29 -45.85 -3.86
C LEU A 834 -7.55 -47.33 -3.49
N GLU A 835 -8.08 -47.59 -2.30
CA GLU A 835 -8.45 -48.92 -1.82
C GLU A 835 -9.40 -49.63 -2.82
N GLY A 836 -9.11 -50.90 -3.11
CA GLY A 836 -9.83 -51.70 -4.11
C GLY A 836 -9.56 -51.37 -5.58
N GLN A 837 -8.77 -50.33 -5.92
CA GLN A 837 -8.54 -49.90 -7.31
C GLN A 837 -7.27 -50.48 -7.97
N GLY A 838 -6.47 -51.25 -7.24
CA GLY A 838 -5.24 -51.90 -7.69
C GLY A 838 -4.22 -52.07 -6.56
N GLU A 839 -2.96 -52.36 -6.93
CA GLU A 839 -1.81 -52.19 -6.03
C GLU A 839 -1.57 -50.69 -5.79
N THR A 840 -1.38 -50.25 -4.55
CA THR A 840 -1.29 -48.82 -4.19
C THR A 840 -0.08 -48.48 -3.33
N ARG A 841 0.47 -47.27 -3.49
CA ARG A 841 1.59 -46.76 -2.68
C ARG A 841 1.51 -45.24 -2.49
N LEU A 842 2.24 -44.73 -1.49
CA LEU A 842 2.44 -43.28 -1.35
C LEU A 842 3.32 -42.75 -2.47
N ALA A 843 2.99 -41.59 -3.02
CA ALA A 843 3.87 -40.85 -3.92
C ALA A 843 4.84 -39.98 -3.10
N ASN A 844 6.12 -40.01 -3.43
CA ASN A 844 7.12 -39.22 -2.71
C ASN A 844 6.99 -37.71 -3.04
N LEU A 845 6.94 -36.87 -2.01
CA LEU A 845 7.00 -35.41 -2.06
C LEU A 845 7.82 -34.90 -0.86
N PRO A 846 8.59 -33.79 -1.01
CA PRO A 846 9.58 -33.38 -0.01
C PRO A 846 9.00 -32.88 1.32
N ARG A 847 7.72 -32.46 1.34
CA ARG A 847 6.92 -32.14 2.53
C ARG A 847 5.44 -32.03 2.15
N PHE A 848 4.56 -31.94 3.15
CA PHE A 848 3.18 -31.49 3.01
C PHE A 848 2.91 -30.29 3.95
N PRO A 849 2.00 -29.37 3.60
CA PRO A 849 1.39 -29.25 2.27
C PRO A 849 2.36 -28.67 1.23
N GLN A 850 1.98 -28.74 -0.03
CA GLN A 850 2.62 -28.02 -1.14
C GLN A 850 1.63 -27.04 -1.77
N GLN A 851 2.07 -25.82 -2.08
CA GLN A 851 1.24 -24.87 -2.82
C GLN A 851 1.18 -25.28 -4.30
N ALA A 852 -0.03 -25.29 -4.86
CA ALA A 852 -0.30 -25.84 -6.18
C ALA A 852 -1.49 -25.16 -6.88
N ARG A 853 -1.64 -25.46 -8.16
CA ARG A 853 -2.70 -25.02 -9.06
C ARG A 853 -3.28 -26.24 -9.79
N TRP A 854 -4.60 -26.33 -9.88
CA TRP A 854 -5.29 -27.35 -10.67
C TRP A 854 -5.67 -26.75 -12.03
N VAL A 855 -4.84 -26.96 -13.05
CA VAL A 855 -4.86 -26.15 -14.28
C VAL A 855 -6.06 -26.41 -15.21
N THR A 856 -6.76 -27.52 -14.99
CA THR A 856 -8.01 -27.91 -15.66
C THR A 856 -9.26 -27.42 -14.93
N LEU A 857 -9.15 -26.96 -13.67
CA LEU A 857 -10.29 -26.53 -12.85
C LEU A 857 -10.90 -25.24 -13.41
N LYS A 858 -12.14 -25.34 -13.88
CA LYS A 858 -12.88 -24.26 -14.57
C LYS A 858 -14.26 -23.99 -13.97
N ASP A 859 -14.42 -24.25 -12.68
CA ASP A 859 -15.66 -24.11 -11.91
C ASP A 859 -16.03 -22.65 -11.56
N ARG A 860 -15.03 -21.77 -11.49
CA ARG A 860 -15.19 -20.33 -11.26
C ARG A 860 -14.42 -19.50 -12.31
N PRO A 861 -15.07 -18.99 -13.37
CA PRO A 861 -14.48 -17.95 -14.20
C PRO A 861 -14.34 -16.64 -13.40
N VAL A 862 -13.31 -15.87 -13.69
CA VAL A 862 -13.07 -14.53 -13.11
C VAL A 862 -12.75 -13.56 -14.24
N ASP A 863 -13.74 -12.76 -14.61
CA ASP A 863 -13.63 -11.73 -15.66
C ASP A 863 -12.87 -10.51 -15.14
N ARG A 864 -11.54 -10.53 -15.29
CA ARG A 864 -10.67 -9.38 -14.99
C ARG A 864 -10.70 -8.41 -16.15
N THR A 865 -11.06 -7.16 -15.89
CA THR A 865 -10.92 -6.07 -16.88
C THR A 865 -9.66 -5.28 -16.55
N ASP A 866 -8.75 -5.14 -17.52
CA ASP A 866 -7.53 -4.33 -17.36
C ASP A 866 -7.84 -2.83 -17.39
N LEU A 867 -6.81 -1.99 -17.21
CA LEU A 867 -6.95 -0.53 -17.26
C LEU A 867 -7.27 0.02 -18.67
N ASN A 868 -7.12 -0.80 -19.71
CA ASN A 868 -7.42 -0.47 -21.11
C ASN A 868 -8.85 -0.86 -21.51
N GLY A 869 -9.59 -1.55 -20.63
CA GLY A 869 -10.94 -2.07 -20.90
C GLY A 869 -10.98 -3.49 -21.45
N THR A 870 -9.84 -4.17 -21.61
CA THR A 870 -9.77 -5.57 -22.07
C THR A 870 -10.26 -6.50 -20.98
N THR A 871 -11.32 -7.28 -21.21
CA THR A 871 -11.76 -8.33 -20.27
C THR A 871 -11.11 -9.67 -20.61
N THR A 872 -10.23 -10.16 -19.74
CA THR A 872 -9.70 -11.53 -19.76
C THR A 872 -10.48 -12.42 -18.77
N ARG A 873 -10.73 -13.68 -19.15
CA ARG A 873 -11.39 -14.67 -18.29
C ARG A 873 -10.37 -15.61 -17.67
N ASP A 874 -10.00 -15.33 -16.42
CA ASP A 874 -9.17 -16.20 -15.58
C ASP A 874 -10.04 -17.27 -14.90
N TYR A 875 -9.40 -18.20 -14.18
CA TYR A 875 -10.06 -19.19 -13.32
C TYR A 875 -9.33 -19.29 -11.96
N GLU A 876 -10.08 -19.53 -10.88
CA GLU A 876 -9.49 -19.64 -9.52
C GLU A 876 -8.96 -21.06 -9.24
N THR A 877 -7.81 -21.35 -9.84
CA THR A 877 -7.17 -22.68 -9.86
C THR A 877 -6.34 -23.01 -8.62
N ASP A 878 -6.11 -22.05 -7.72
CA ASP A 878 -5.01 -22.09 -6.75
C ASP A 878 -5.42 -22.75 -5.42
N GLY A 879 -4.48 -23.47 -4.80
CA GLY A 879 -4.73 -24.25 -3.59
C GLY A 879 -3.50 -24.96 -3.04
N TYR A 880 -3.75 -26.05 -2.31
CA TYR A 880 -2.72 -26.83 -1.61
C TYR A 880 -2.92 -28.34 -1.78
N VAL A 881 -1.83 -29.05 -2.08
CA VAL A 881 -1.76 -30.52 -2.07
C VAL A 881 -1.41 -31.00 -0.66
N TRP A 882 -2.23 -31.90 -0.12
CA TRP A 882 -2.12 -32.46 1.24
C TRP A 882 -1.91 -33.99 1.29
N GLN A 883 -2.16 -34.68 0.18
CA GLN A 883 -2.06 -36.13 0.05
C GLN A 883 -1.51 -36.45 -1.35
N ALA A 884 -0.70 -37.51 -1.48
CA ALA A 884 -0.16 -37.94 -2.77
C ALA A 884 -0.03 -39.47 -2.81
N GLU A 885 -0.73 -40.12 -3.74
CA GLU A 885 -0.80 -41.58 -3.84
C GLU A 885 -0.73 -42.03 -5.30
N GLU A 886 -0.27 -43.26 -5.51
CA GLU A 886 -0.22 -43.92 -6.80
C GLU A 886 -0.96 -45.24 -6.77
N VAL A 887 -1.64 -45.57 -7.87
CA VAL A 887 -2.24 -46.89 -8.11
C VAL A 887 -1.67 -47.48 -9.40
N ARG A 888 -1.39 -48.78 -9.38
CA ARG A 888 -0.86 -49.49 -10.54
C ARG A 888 -1.92 -49.64 -11.63
N LYS A 889 -1.57 -49.29 -12.87
CA LYS A 889 -2.41 -49.40 -14.07
C LYS A 889 -1.58 -50.05 -15.18
N GLY A 890 -1.84 -51.34 -15.44
CA GLY A 890 -0.98 -52.17 -16.28
C GLY A 890 0.44 -52.21 -15.70
N ASP A 891 1.43 -51.92 -16.55
CA ASP A 891 2.85 -51.85 -16.16
C ASP A 891 3.25 -50.50 -15.53
N GLY A 892 2.36 -49.50 -15.55
CA GLY A 892 2.61 -48.15 -15.05
C GLY A 892 2.00 -47.85 -13.67
N TRP A 893 2.36 -46.70 -13.12
CA TRP A 893 1.78 -46.11 -11.90
C TRP A 893 1.06 -44.81 -12.25
N GLU A 894 -0.24 -44.74 -11.95
CA GLU A 894 -1.07 -43.55 -12.12
C GLU A 894 -1.12 -42.79 -10.78
N ARG A 895 -0.75 -41.50 -10.79
CA ARG A 895 -0.63 -40.68 -9.58
C ARG A 895 -1.82 -39.73 -9.40
N PHE A 896 -2.26 -39.59 -8.16
CA PHE A 896 -3.32 -38.69 -7.74
C PHE A 896 -2.89 -37.84 -6.53
N TYR A 897 -3.40 -36.61 -6.48
CA TYR A 897 -3.19 -35.66 -5.40
C TYR A 897 -4.49 -35.30 -4.69
N GLY A 898 -4.44 -35.18 -3.37
CA GLY A 898 -5.53 -34.64 -2.57
C GLY A 898 -5.36 -33.13 -2.48
N PHE A 899 -6.23 -32.41 -3.18
CA PHE A 899 -6.13 -30.96 -3.39
C PHE A 899 -7.22 -30.21 -2.61
N VAL A 900 -6.82 -29.10 -2.00
CA VAL A 900 -7.67 -28.15 -1.27
C VAL A 900 -7.56 -26.79 -1.96
N GLY A 901 -8.56 -26.45 -2.78
CA GLY A 901 -8.67 -25.15 -3.46
C GLY A 901 -9.48 -24.14 -2.64
N HIS A 902 -9.97 -23.07 -3.28
CA HIS A 902 -10.82 -22.10 -2.59
C HIS A 902 -12.16 -22.71 -2.14
N HIS A 903 -12.87 -23.40 -3.06
CA HIS A 903 -14.20 -23.98 -2.80
C HIS A 903 -14.28 -25.52 -2.90
N ILE A 904 -13.14 -26.20 -3.07
CA ILE A 904 -13.08 -27.62 -3.41
C ILE A 904 -12.09 -28.39 -2.52
N ILE A 905 -12.47 -29.60 -2.11
CA ILE A 905 -11.59 -30.64 -1.55
C ILE A 905 -11.83 -31.91 -2.36
N ALA A 906 -10.85 -32.35 -3.16
CA ALA A 906 -11.04 -33.46 -4.09
C ALA A 906 -9.73 -34.17 -4.48
N ARG A 907 -9.88 -35.31 -5.17
CA ARG A 907 -8.81 -36.03 -5.84
C ARG A 907 -8.57 -35.42 -7.23
N ALA A 908 -7.40 -34.82 -7.44
CA ALA A 908 -6.95 -34.34 -8.74
C ALA A 908 -5.97 -35.35 -9.39
N PRO A 909 -6.04 -35.59 -10.72
CA PRO A 909 -5.01 -36.34 -11.44
C PRO A 909 -3.68 -35.59 -11.42
N ALA A 910 -2.55 -36.30 -11.31
CA ALA A 910 -1.23 -35.68 -11.26
C ALA A 910 -0.85 -34.87 -12.51
N SER A 911 -1.39 -35.22 -13.67
CA SER A 911 -1.22 -34.50 -14.94
C SER A 911 -1.92 -33.13 -14.96
N GLU A 912 -2.84 -32.87 -14.03
CA GLU A 912 -3.64 -31.65 -13.95
C GLU A 912 -3.15 -30.68 -12.85
N ILE A 913 -2.08 -31.06 -12.14
CA ILE A 913 -1.49 -30.27 -11.06
C ILE A 913 -0.18 -29.62 -11.53
N GLU A 914 -0.04 -28.33 -11.25
CA GLU A 914 1.23 -27.61 -11.22
C GLU A 914 1.52 -27.11 -9.80
N PHE A 915 2.74 -27.22 -9.33
CA PHE A 915 3.21 -26.64 -8.07
C PHE A 915 3.67 -25.18 -8.25
N GLY A 916 3.76 -24.45 -7.14
CA GLY A 916 4.17 -23.04 -7.12
C GLY A 916 3.01 -22.05 -7.29
N ARG A 917 3.35 -20.76 -7.41
CA ARG A 917 2.41 -19.62 -7.46
C ARG A 917 2.20 -19.11 -8.88
N GLN A 918 1.05 -18.45 -9.10
CA GLN A 918 0.73 -17.77 -10.36
C GLN A 918 1.79 -16.74 -10.80
N TYR A 919 2.52 -16.12 -9.85
CA TYR A 919 3.48 -15.03 -10.07
C TYR A 919 4.95 -15.42 -9.77
N GLU A 920 5.26 -16.71 -9.73
CA GLU A 920 6.64 -17.19 -9.67
C GLU A 920 7.29 -17.18 -11.08
N PRO A 921 8.64 -17.20 -11.18
CA PRO A 921 9.38 -17.22 -12.45
C PRO A 921 9.24 -18.58 -13.16
N ASN A 922 8.08 -18.73 -13.78
CA ASN A 922 7.59 -19.95 -14.39
C ASN A 922 7.87 -19.93 -15.89
N LEU A 923 8.57 -20.96 -16.40
CA LEU A 923 8.77 -21.15 -17.83
C LEU A 923 7.54 -21.81 -18.44
N LYS A 924 7.20 -21.47 -19.70
CA LYS A 924 6.07 -22.07 -20.44
C LYS A 924 6.19 -23.58 -20.63
N GLY A 925 7.38 -24.15 -20.44
CA GLY A 925 7.61 -25.60 -20.44
C GLY A 925 7.20 -26.32 -19.14
N GLY A 926 6.78 -25.61 -18.09
CA GLY A 926 6.39 -26.22 -16.81
C GLY A 926 7.53 -26.46 -15.82
N LEU A 927 8.67 -25.81 -16.05
CA LEU A 927 9.77 -25.70 -15.08
C LEU A 927 9.72 -24.33 -14.38
N ALA A 928 10.21 -24.27 -13.14
CA ALA A 928 10.60 -23.01 -12.49
C ALA A 928 12.09 -22.78 -12.71
N ALA A 929 12.51 -21.53 -12.89
CA ALA A 929 13.91 -21.15 -13.01
C ALA A 929 14.28 -20.16 -11.90
N SER A 930 15.26 -20.51 -11.05
CA SER A 930 15.71 -19.66 -9.94
C SER A 930 17.23 -19.44 -9.96
N MET A 931 17.63 -18.19 -9.74
CA MET A 931 19.04 -17.78 -9.66
C MET A 931 19.45 -17.57 -8.21
N ALA A 932 20.65 -18.02 -7.85
CA ALA A 932 21.24 -17.81 -6.54
C ALA A 932 22.74 -17.49 -6.63
N GLN A 933 23.25 -16.68 -5.71
CA GLN A 933 24.69 -16.60 -5.44
C GLN A 933 25.17 -17.96 -4.88
N VAL A 934 26.30 -18.45 -5.38
CA VAL A 934 27.00 -19.61 -4.79
C VAL A 934 27.75 -19.16 -3.54
N GLU A 935 27.85 -20.01 -2.52
CA GLU A 935 28.48 -19.64 -1.25
C GLU A 935 29.99 -19.37 -1.39
N PRO A 936 30.57 -18.42 -0.59
CA PRO A 936 29.94 -17.66 0.49
C PRO A 936 29.06 -16.50 0.01
N ARG A 937 27.93 -16.27 0.69
CA ARG A 937 27.07 -15.09 0.47
C ARG A 937 27.68 -13.83 1.08
N THR A 938 28.66 -13.23 0.40
CA THR A 938 29.16 -11.89 0.73
C THR A 938 28.18 -10.82 0.23
N ILE A 939 27.91 -9.81 1.06
CA ILE A 939 26.93 -8.76 0.74
C ILE A 939 27.44 -7.87 -0.41
N GLY A 940 28.75 -7.60 -0.46
CA GLY A 940 29.44 -6.98 -1.59
C GLY A 940 30.64 -7.81 -2.07
N TYR A 941 31.03 -7.59 -3.32
CA TYR A 941 32.19 -8.21 -3.98
C TYR A 941 33.24 -7.14 -4.32
N GLU A 942 34.54 -7.44 -4.17
CA GLU A 942 35.58 -6.53 -4.68
C GLU A 942 35.55 -6.52 -6.23
N PRO A 943 35.69 -5.35 -6.89
CA PRO A 943 35.73 -5.27 -8.35
C PRO A 943 36.74 -6.25 -8.98
N GLY A 944 36.28 -7.07 -9.92
CA GLY A 944 37.11 -8.06 -10.62
C GLY A 944 37.34 -9.39 -9.87
N ARG A 945 36.71 -9.62 -8.71
CA ARG A 945 36.63 -10.98 -8.13
C ARG A 945 35.63 -11.84 -8.90
N PRO A 946 35.84 -13.17 -8.98
CA PRO A 946 34.84 -14.11 -9.47
C PRO A 946 33.48 -13.93 -8.77
N ILE A 947 32.40 -13.78 -9.55
CA ILE A 947 31.03 -13.65 -9.03
C ILE A 947 30.25 -14.87 -9.53
N LEU A 948 30.25 -15.91 -8.70
CA LEU A 948 29.66 -17.21 -9.04
C LEU A 948 28.15 -17.22 -8.77
N VAL A 949 27.37 -17.39 -9.84
CA VAL A 949 25.92 -17.62 -9.77
C VAL A 949 25.57 -19.02 -10.25
N GLY A 950 24.59 -19.63 -9.59
CA GLY A 950 23.96 -20.88 -10.00
C GLY A 950 22.54 -20.65 -10.51
N LEU A 951 22.21 -21.25 -11.65
CA LEU A 951 20.84 -21.45 -12.08
C LEU A 951 20.35 -22.79 -11.56
N GLN A 952 19.23 -22.79 -10.85
CA GLN A 952 18.48 -23.99 -10.51
C GLN A 952 17.21 -24.09 -11.36
N LEU A 953 16.90 -25.31 -11.81
CA LEU A 953 15.65 -25.64 -12.47
C LEU A 953 14.87 -26.64 -11.60
N GLN A 954 13.58 -26.39 -11.42
CA GLN A 954 12.68 -27.26 -10.66
C GLN A 954 11.49 -27.72 -11.52
N ASN A 955 11.15 -29.00 -11.45
CA ASN A 955 9.92 -29.51 -12.08
C ASN A 955 8.68 -29.04 -11.29
N ARG A 956 7.80 -28.26 -11.95
CA ARG A 956 6.52 -27.82 -11.37
C ARG A 956 5.37 -28.78 -11.65
N HIS A 957 5.42 -29.65 -12.64
CA HIS A 957 4.32 -30.57 -12.91
C HIS A 957 4.13 -31.59 -11.78
N GLY A 958 2.89 -32.03 -11.57
CA GLY A 958 2.56 -33.16 -10.70
C GLY A 958 3.01 -34.52 -11.23
N VAL A 959 3.46 -34.59 -12.48
CA VAL A 959 4.10 -35.76 -13.11
C VAL A 959 5.60 -35.50 -13.35
N ALA A 960 6.37 -36.57 -13.57
CA ALA A 960 7.77 -36.44 -13.91
C ALA A 960 7.93 -35.72 -15.26
N HIS A 961 8.89 -34.79 -15.35
CA HIS A 961 9.09 -33.93 -16.53
C HIS A 961 10.56 -33.97 -16.98
N SER A 962 10.79 -33.87 -18.29
CA SER A 962 12.14 -33.97 -18.87
C SER A 962 12.78 -32.59 -18.99
N SER A 963 13.98 -32.41 -18.44
CA SER A 963 14.79 -31.20 -18.58
C SER A 963 16.10 -31.53 -19.31
N PRO A 964 16.64 -30.66 -20.18
CA PRO A 964 18.01 -30.80 -20.67
C PRO A 964 19.03 -30.89 -19.52
N THR A 965 20.19 -31.50 -19.76
CA THR A 965 21.29 -31.59 -18.77
C THR A 965 22.45 -30.62 -19.03
N GLU A 966 22.55 -30.05 -20.24
CA GLU A 966 23.68 -29.21 -20.65
C GLU A 966 23.19 -27.80 -21.06
N PHE A 967 23.48 -26.82 -20.19
CA PHE A 967 23.14 -25.39 -20.40
C PHE A 967 24.37 -24.50 -20.59
N VAL A 968 25.54 -24.92 -20.11
CA VAL A 968 26.83 -24.28 -20.33
C VAL A 968 27.90 -25.33 -20.61
N ARG A 969 28.80 -25.07 -21.57
CA ARG A 969 29.99 -25.91 -21.84
C ARG A 969 31.14 -25.07 -22.40
N PRO A 970 32.40 -25.55 -22.42
CA PRO A 970 33.48 -24.87 -23.12
C PRO A 970 33.20 -24.72 -24.62
N GLY A 971 33.34 -23.51 -25.14
CA GLY A 971 33.31 -23.23 -26.57
C GLY A 971 34.64 -23.52 -27.27
N PRO A 972 34.75 -23.27 -28.58
CA PRO A 972 35.98 -23.51 -29.35
C PRO A 972 37.20 -22.71 -28.88
N ASP A 973 37.00 -21.63 -28.12
CA ASP A 973 38.03 -20.80 -27.51
C ASP A 973 38.35 -21.19 -26.04
N GLY A 974 37.81 -22.32 -25.56
CA GLY A 974 38.00 -22.84 -24.20
C GLY A 974 37.21 -22.10 -23.10
N LYS A 975 36.57 -20.98 -23.42
CA LYS A 975 35.72 -20.18 -22.52
C LYS A 975 34.26 -20.66 -22.57
N PRO A 976 33.42 -20.39 -21.55
CA PRO A 976 32.05 -20.91 -21.52
C PRO A 976 31.20 -20.41 -22.70
N ALA A 977 30.30 -21.25 -23.18
CA ALA A 977 29.25 -20.94 -24.15
C ALA A 977 27.92 -21.47 -23.59
N LEU A 978 26.82 -20.75 -23.86
CA LEU A 978 25.48 -21.09 -23.38
C LEU A 978 24.72 -21.95 -24.41
N ARG A 979 23.76 -22.76 -23.98
CA ARG A 979 22.84 -23.45 -24.90
C ARG A 979 22.05 -22.42 -25.71
N ASN A 980 21.83 -22.65 -27.00
CA ASN A 980 20.95 -21.80 -27.82
C ASN A 980 19.61 -21.56 -27.08
N GLY A 981 19.06 -20.36 -27.22
CA GLY A 981 17.84 -19.94 -26.52
C GLY A 981 18.04 -19.54 -25.06
N VAL A 982 19.23 -19.63 -24.48
CA VAL A 982 19.53 -19.17 -23.11
C VAL A 982 20.35 -17.88 -23.17
N ASN A 983 19.86 -16.81 -22.55
CA ASN A 983 20.51 -15.49 -22.57
C ASN A 983 20.58 -14.88 -21.16
N LEU A 984 21.68 -14.19 -20.87
CA LEU A 984 21.87 -13.46 -19.61
C LEU A 984 21.54 -11.99 -19.82
N THR A 985 20.76 -11.39 -18.92
CA THR A 985 20.51 -9.93 -18.93
C THR A 985 20.89 -9.36 -17.56
N LEU A 986 21.82 -8.41 -17.58
CA LEU A 986 22.36 -7.77 -16.39
C LEU A 986 22.02 -6.27 -16.40
N TRP A 987 21.66 -5.74 -15.25
CA TRP A 987 21.47 -4.30 -15.02
C TRP A 987 22.33 -3.81 -13.87
N HIS A 988 22.91 -2.62 -14.02
CA HIS A 988 23.66 -1.88 -13.01
C HIS A 988 22.80 -0.75 -12.42
N PHE A 989 23.04 -0.49 -11.14
CA PHE A 989 22.41 0.55 -10.34
C PHE A 989 23.52 1.26 -9.56
N PRO A 990 23.75 2.57 -9.74
CA PRO A 990 24.75 3.27 -8.95
C PRO A 990 24.32 3.29 -7.47
N SER A 991 25.18 2.78 -6.57
CA SER A 991 24.96 2.91 -5.12
C SER A 991 25.06 4.37 -4.73
N ARG A 992 23.94 4.95 -4.26
CA ARG A 992 23.94 6.17 -3.43
C ARG A 992 22.58 6.51 -2.82
N GLY A 993 22.61 6.83 -1.53
CA GLY A 993 21.83 7.91 -0.91
C GLY A 993 20.30 7.92 -1.08
N SER A 994 19.60 7.56 0.00
CA SER A 994 18.16 7.72 0.25
C SER A 994 17.21 6.68 -0.36
N ARG A 995 16.29 6.17 0.47
CA ARG A 995 15.11 5.41 0.02
C ARG A 995 14.10 6.36 -0.62
N THR A 996 13.95 6.34 -1.94
CA THR A 996 12.87 7.08 -2.61
C THR A 996 11.50 6.47 -2.25
N ALA A 997 10.65 7.28 -1.62
CA ALA A 997 9.42 6.88 -0.95
C ALA A 997 8.23 6.52 -1.90
N LEU A 998 8.51 5.85 -3.03
CA LEU A 998 7.51 5.35 -3.98
C LEU A 998 7.85 3.96 -4.56
N GLY A 999 8.99 3.36 -4.21
CA GLY A 999 9.47 2.16 -4.91
C GLY A 999 9.87 2.43 -6.36
N GLN A 1000 10.14 3.70 -6.70
CA GLN A 1000 10.66 4.08 -8.01
C GLN A 1000 12.08 3.52 -8.15
N VAL A 1001 12.21 2.52 -9.01
CA VAL A 1001 13.48 1.93 -9.42
C VAL A 1001 14.30 3.01 -10.14
N SER A 1002 15.56 3.18 -9.75
CA SER A 1002 16.53 3.97 -10.53
C SER A 1002 16.57 3.47 -11.98
N PRO A 1003 16.79 4.32 -12.99
CA PRO A 1003 16.82 3.86 -14.38
C PRO A 1003 17.92 2.81 -14.55
N ASN A 1004 17.52 1.57 -14.81
CA ASN A 1004 18.40 0.42 -14.90
C ASN A 1004 19.37 0.59 -16.09
N GLU A 1005 20.67 0.79 -15.84
CA GLU A 1005 21.65 0.73 -16.93
C GLU A 1005 21.81 -0.73 -17.34
N MET A 1006 21.38 -1.10 -18.56
CA MET A 1006 21.62 -2.46 -19.05
C MET A 1006 23.11 -2.61 -19.36
N VAL A 1007 23.75 -3.62 -18.75
CA VAL A 1007 25.19 -3.86 -18.92
C VAL A 1007 25.38 -4.72 -20.15
N GLU A 1008 26.00 -4.15 -21.19
CA GLU A 1008 26.27 -4.88 -22.44
C GLU A 1008 27.18 -6.09 -22.19
N PRO A 1009 26.83 -7.29 -22.70
CA PRO A 1009 27.64 -8.48 -22.52
C PRO A 1009 28.90 -8.41 -23.40
N LYS A 1010 30.08 -8.50 -22.78
CA LYS A 1010 31.38 -8.56 -23.50
C LYS A 1010 31.63 -9.90 -24.21
N ARG A 1011 30.72 -10.87 -24.02
CA ARG A 1011 30.72 -12.19 -24.66
C ARG A 1011 29.30 -12.59 -25.00
N VAL A 1012 29.06 -12.95 -26.26
CA VAL A 1012 27.87 -13.68 -26.72
C VAL A 1012 28.40 -14.91 -27.44
N ALA A 1013 28.19 -16.08 -26.84
CA ALA A 1013 28.74 -17.34 -27.33
C ALA A 1013 27.76 -18.47 -26.99
N HIS A 1014 27.25 -19.14 -28.01
CA HIS A 1014 26.22 -20.17 -27.87
C HIS A 1014 26.60 -21.49 -28.53
N PHE A 1015 25.87 -22.56 -28.21
CA PHE A 1015 26.05 -23.89 -28.79
C PHE A 1015 24.72 -24.62 -29.04
N ASP A 1016 24.70 -25.47 -30.07
CA ASP A 1016 23.52 -26.23 -30.47
C ASP A 1016 23.12 -27.32 -29.43
N PRO A 1017 21.82 -27.40 -29.09
CA PRO A 1017 21.24 -28.43 -28.22
C PRO A 1017 21.69 -29.87 -28.52
N GLY A 1018 22.38 -30.48 -27.55
CA GLY A 1018 22.54 -31.94 -27.49
C GLY A 1018 21.29 -32.65 -26.95
N GLU A 1019 21.17 -33.95 -27.26
CA GLU A 1019 20.07 -34.85 -26.84
C GLU A 1019 20.04 -35.17 -25.33
N GLY A 1020 21.07 -34.74 -24.56
CA GLY A 1020 21.19 -35.02 -23.13
C GLY A 1020 20.04 -34.42 -22.30
N ALA A 1021 19.21 -35.30 -21.73
CA ALA A 1021 18.07 -34.93 -20.90
C ALA A 1021 17.97 -35.82 -19.63
N ARG A 1022 17.42 -35.23 -18.57
CA ARG A 1022 17.15 -35.85 -17.26
C ARG A 1022 15.66 -35.76 -16.98
N LEU A 1023 15.08 -36.90 -16.59
CA LEU A 1023 13.74 -36.94 -16.02
C LEU A 1023 13.80 -36.46 -14.56
N LEU A 1024 13.02 -35.43 -14.22
CA LEU A 1024 12.88 -34.86 -12.88
C LEU A 1024 11.56 -35.31 -12.26
N ALA A 1025 11.60 -35.81 -11.03
CA ALA A 1025 10.39 -36.00 -10.24
C ALA A 1025 9.71 -34.65 -9.90
N PRO A 1026 8.41 -34.61 -9.58
CA PRO A 1026 7.75 -33.39 -9.13
C PRO A 1026 8.43 -32.74 -7.93
N LEU A 1027 8.64 -31.42 -7.99
CA LEU A 1027 9.43 -30.61 -7.05
C LEU A 1027 10.92 -30.99 -6.95
N GLU A 1028 11.43 -31.92 -7.76
CA GLU A 1028 12.88 -32.14 -7.88
C GLU A 1028 13.53 -30.91 -8.51
N THR A 1029 14.56 -30.41 -7.84
CA THR A 1029 15.39 -29.28 -8.26
C THR A 1029 16.80 -29.78 -8.54
N PHE A 1030 17.43 -29.28 -9.61
CA PHE A 1030 18.85 -29.50 -9.87
C PHE A 1030 19.54 -28.19 -10.27
N GLU A 1031 20.85 -28.11 -10.04
CA GLU A 1031 21.68 -27.02 -10.57
C GLU A 1031 21.92 -27.28 -12.06
N ALA A 1032 21.39 -26.39 -12.91
CA ALA A 1032 21.38 -26.52 -14.36
C ALA A 1032 22.64 -25.91 -15.00
N MET A 1033 23.18 -24.84 -14.41
CA MET A 1033 24.49 -24.30 -14.74
C MET A 1033 25.05 -23.45 -13.60
N ARG A 1034 26.38 -23.32 -13.59
CA ARG A 1034 27.14 -22.40 -12.73
C ARG A 1034 28.01 -21.51 -13.62
N LEU A 1035 28.01 -20.21 -13.36
CA LEU A 1035 28.67 -19.20 -14.19
C LEU A 1035 29.47 -18.23 -13.31
N ASP A 1036 30.67 -17.85 -13.73
CA ASP A 1036 31.29 -16.60 -13.30
C ASP A 1036 30.80 -15.47 -14.20
N LEU A 1037 30.19 -14.44 -13.63
CA LEU A 1037 29.70 -13.30 -14.41
C LEU A 1037 30.84 -12.48 -15.04
N ASN A 1038 32.08 -12.62 -14.57
CA ASN A 1038 33.26 -12.00 -15.18
C ASN A 1038 33.64 -12.60 -16.54
N ASP A 1039 33.12 -13.77 -16.93
CA ASP A 1039 33.27 -14.27 -18.32
C ASP A 1039 32.34 -13.54 -19.30
N TRP A 1040 31.24 -12.95 -18.81
CA TRP A 1040 30.11 -12.47 -19.61
C TRP A 1040 29.96 -10.94 -19.62
N PHE A 1041 30.28 -10.27 -18.52
CA PHE A 1041 30.07 -8.82 -18.34
C PHE A 1041 31.33 -8.11 -17.82
N ASP A 1042 31.39 -6.79 -17.96
CA ASP A 1042 32.35 -5.97 -17.21
C ASP A 1042 31.71 -5.55 -15.88
N LEU A 1043 32.33 -5.96 -14.78
CA LEU A 1043 31.85 -5.74 -13.40
C LEU A 1043 32.82 -4.85 -12.62
N THR A 1044 33.57 -3.99 -13.30
CA THR A 1044 34.50 -3.04 -12.66
C THR A 1044 33.82 -1.80 -12.07
N LYS A 1045 32.62 -1.43 -12.54
CA LYS A 1045 31.82 -0.32 -11.98
C LYS A 1045 31.30 -0.69 -10.58
N PRO A 1046 31.55 0.11 -9.53
CA PRO A 1046 30.87 -0.07 -8.25
C PRO A 1046 29.36 0.21 -8.34
N GLY A 1047 28.57 -0.47 -7.53
CA GLY A 1047 27.11 -0.33 -7.48
C GLY A 1047 26.39 -1.65 -7.23
N HIS A 1048 25.07 -1.60 -7.06
CA HIS A 1048 24.25 -2.81 -7.08
C HIS A 1048 24.08 -3.31 -8.52
N TYR A 1049 23.85 -4.61 -8.66
CA TYR A 1049 23.59 -5.29 -9.90
C TYR A 1049 22.40 -6.23 -9.74
N ARG A 1050 21.64 -6.41 -10.82
CA ARG A 1050 20.52 -7.35 -10.94
C ARG A 1050 20.70 -8.18 -12.19
N LEU A 1051 20.71 -9.49 -12.06
CA LEU A 1051 20.81 -10.44 -13.16
C LEU A 1051 19.52 -11.26 -13.27
N ASN A 1052 19.07 -11.53 -14.49
CA ASN A 1052 18.20 -12.67 -14.77
C ASN A 1052 18.66 -13.45 -16.02
N VAL A 1053 18.06 -14.63 -16.20
CA VAL A 1053 18.25 -15.48 -17.37
C VAL A 1053 16.93 -15.52 -18.14
N THR A 1054 16.99 -15.20 -19.43
CA THR A 1054 15.85 -15.29 -20.35
C THR A 1054 15.97 -16.54 -21.21
N PHE A 1055 14.85 -17.25 -21.37
CA PHE A 1055 14.74 -18.49 -22.13
C PHE A 1055 13.81 -18.27 -23.33
N ALA A 1056 14.26 -18.67 -24.52
CA ALA A 1056 13.45 -18.78 -25.73
C ALA A 1056 13.05 -20.25 -26.00
N ALA A 1057 12.22 -20.49 -27.02
CA ALA A 1057 11.62 -21.81 -27.27
C ALA A 1057 12.66 -22.92 -27.58
N ASP A 1058 13.77 -22.55 -28.22
CA ASP A 1058 14.90 -23.42 -28.61
C ASP A 1058 15.79 -23.87 -27.42
N SER A 1059 15.64 -23.23 -26.24
CA SER A 1059 16.33 -23.64 -25.01
C SER A 1059 16.04 -25.08 -24.57
N GLY A 1060 14.88 -25.63 -24.97
CA GLY A 1060 14.41 -26.94 -24.51
C GLY A 1060 13.80 -26.96 -23.11
N VAL A 1061 13.64 -25.80 -22.46
CA VAL A 1061 12.92 -25.63 -21.17
C VAL A 1061 11.65 -24.77 -21.29
N GLY A 1062 11.38 -24.27 -22.49
CA GLY A 1062 10.26 -23.38 -22.79
C GLY A 1062 10.54 -21.91 -22.47
N GLU A 1063 9.77 -21.02 -23.09
CA GLU A 1063 10.00 -19.57 -22.99
C GLU A 1063 9.71 -19.05 -21.57
N GLY A 1064 10.51 -18.08 -21.10
CA GLY A 1064 10.28 -17.42 -19.82
C GLY A 1064 11.51 -16.68 -19.30
N VAL A 1065 11.48 -16.30 -18.03
CA VAL A 1065 12.57 -15.59 -17.33
C VAL A 1065 12.76 -16.20 -15.95
N SER A 1066 14.01 -16.32 -15.49
CA SER A 1066 14.34 -16.81 -14.15
C SER A 1066 13.94 -15.84 -13.04
N SER A 1067 14.04 -16.28 -11.78
CA SER A 1067 14.16 -15.34 -10.67
C SER A 1067 15.35 -14.41 -10.90
N GLU A 1068 15.25 -13.20 -10.38
CA GLU A 1068 16.35 -12.26 -10.34
C GLU A 1068 17.34 -12.64 -9.23
N VAL A 1069 18.63 -12.38 -9.43
CA VAL A 1069 19.63 -12.37 -8.35
C VAL A 1069 20.26 -10.98 -8.27
N TYR A 1070 20.37 -10.48 -7.04
CA TYR A 1070 20.92 -9.17 -6.72
C TYR A 1070 22.29 -9.33 -6.03
N PHE A 1071 23.23 -8.43 -6.31
CA PHE A 1071 24.54 -8.37 -5.66
C PHE A 1071 25.09 -6.94 -5.67
N LEU A 1072 26.01 -6.60 -4.78
CA LEU A 1072 26.75 -5.33 -4.75
C LEU A 1072 28.19 -5.59 -5.22
N VAL A 1073 28.78 -4.65 -5.97
CA VAL A 1073 30.22 -4.62 -6.24
C VAL A 1073 30.78 -3.30 -5.71
N GLY A 1074 31.90 -3.37 -4.98
CA GLY A 1074 32.40 -2.26 -4.14
C GLY A 1074 31.68 -2.16 -2.79
N ASP A 1075 32.02 -1.11 -2.04
CA ASP A 1075 31.42 -0.80 -0.73
C ASP A 1075 30.15 0.07 -0.86
N ASP A 1076 29.23 -0.03 0.11
CA ASP A 1076 28.10 0.91 0.24
C ASP A 1076 28.57 2.25 0.86
N GLU A 1077 28.32 3.37 0.17
CA GLU A 1077 28.48 4.77 0.64
C GLU A 1077 27.17 5.57 0.62
#